data_AF-U6D9P3-F1
#
_entry.id   AF-U6D9P3-F1
#
_cell.length_a   1.000
_cell.length_b   1.000
_cell.length_c   1.000
_cell.angle_alpha   90.00
_cell.angle_beta   90.00
_cell.angle_gamma   90.00
#
_symmetry.space_group_name_H-M   'P 1'
#
loop_
_entity.id
_entity.type
_entity.pdbx_description
1 polymer ?
#
loop_
_entity_poly.entity_id
_entity_poly.type
_entity_poly.pdbx_seq_one_letter_code
_entity_poly.pdbx_strand_id
1 'polypeptide(L)'
;EEEEEVAVKNPNLPNYLLGSLSTDFGVQASFLSSQLELHSREEKINQIILLKDVIYKVKTAFNREFDAAYKQKEFEVARVKERNVRIREIILDLELEEVIWQPEFDDCEKPERTLVVENKEITAQRLINPWLKAKTELTVTHEMERWLQTRGPNTRRRALMDMMGGVLEVKKEDILRMVIPQPAFMAKPDALWSEEERKQFKDYEKKVRELNEERDKYRKSLEAEMKKLQNSIQESTQNFDEHLKRLFERRVKAEMVVNQEELKINNLVFSLLLDEEISSREAFLNNYLTRKQEEKNQTSEAIQKAREDLDVYKEHYDNLLAEDKVLDRSFKKEFSEIPSHQVDTLYKLFKRRPRIHKQKMHSDTAGIVPFGERPESGKLNKDAFVQLMKAMDDLDNINNMPEGLDPSVWDHFCVTRRAKVENEQKVKQKAAGLMEMITFLRRRTEDDEKLQQEIEKVLHEQMVLQEEKVRFQLNLTIQVLLKQGQVELENFQLLLEYPDAILINKSIIEDLNSVIRTQGQKKVASMMESKDVHKGIFQIEWEHRKMEMEMEDLNQKAWDIQMLFFSRDRQKYLNEPNYETLIAIQIGIMEQTIAVLEKTHKKNVENCKKLLKKLGRYSNQKDVANYTLSCNLREELVAVSERKDICNAIGSKLTCEKIAKERYENMMQHQKLTKIAKQQAEQISILQAEVERLRMKTFPALVQI
;
A
#
# COMPACT_ATOMS: atom_id res chain seq x y z
N GLU A 1 42.80 -0.12 -23.32
CA GLU A 1 41.81 -0.42 -24.36
C GLU A 1 40.49 -0.69 -23.66
N GLU A 2 39.92 0.40 -23.16
CA GLU A 2 38.58 0.48 -22.59
C GLU A 2 37.85 1.45 -23.51
N GLU A 3 37.02 0.93 -24.40
CA GLU A 3 35.95 1.72 -24.99
C GLU A 3 34.66 1.11 -24.45
N GLU A 4 34.11 1.78 -23.44
CA GLU A 4 32.70 1.68 -23.11
C GLU A 4 31.92 1.97 -24.40
N GLU A 5 31.34 0.93 -25.01
CA GLU A 5 30.32 1.10 -26.03
C GLU A 5 29.16 1.88 -25.39
N VAL A 6 29.15 3.19 -25.65
CA VAL A 6 28.04 4.08 -25.35
C VAL A 6 26.82 3.52 -26.07
N ALA A 7 25.95 2.88 -25.30
CA ALA A 7 24.74 2.23 -25.77
C ALA A 7 23.84 3.23 -26.51
N VAL A 8 23.73 3.05 -27.83
CA VAL A 8 22.72 3.71 -28.66
C VAL A 8 21.37 3.17 -28.23
N LYS A 9 20.60 3.97 -27.47
CA LYS A 9 19.18 3.74 -27.21
C LYS A 9 18.45 3.75 -28.56
N ASN A 10 18.11 2.58 -29.10
CA ASN A 10 17.14 2.51 -30.20
C ASN A 10 15.78 2.96 -29.66
N PRO A 11 15.22 4.11 -30.11
CA PRO A 11 14.03 4.70 -29.51
C PRO A 11 12.73 4.21 -30.16
N ASN A 12 12.77 3.20 -31.03
CA ASN A 12 11.70 2.96 -32.00
C ASN A 12 10.73 1.81 -31.70
N LEU A 13 10.95 1.03 -30.63
CA LEU A 13 9.93 0.13 -30.10
C LEU A 13 9.59 0.58 -28.69
N PRO A 14 8.39 1.11 -28.45
CA PRO A 14 8.06 1.58 -27.12
C PRO A 14 8.02 0.37 -26.16
N ASN A 15 8.76 0.50 -25.05
CA ASN A 15 9.03 -0.55 -24.05
C ASN A 15 7.78 -1.33 -23.55
N TYR A 16 6.57 -0.83 -23.78
CA TYR A 16 5.34 -1.52 -23.40
C TYR A 16 5.07 -2.80 -24.23
N LEU A 17 5.56 -2.91 -25.47
CA LEU A 17 5.38 -4.11 -26.31
C LEU A 17 6.31 -5.27 -25.93
N LEU A 18 7.42 -4.98 -25.25
CA LEU A 18 8.28 -6.00 -24.66
C LEU A 18 7.64 -6.66 -23.43
N GLY A 19 6.65 -6.00 -22.81
CA GLY A 19 5.90 -6.52 -21.67
C GLY A 19 6.70 -6.62 -20.37
N SER A 20 7.92 -6.07 -20.33
CA SER A 20 8.77 -6.03 -19.13
C SER A 20 9.71 -4.84 -19.13
N LEU A 21 10.30 -4.54 -17.97
CA LEU A 21 11.30 -3.47 -17.79
C LEU A 21 12.74 -4.01 -17.73
N SER A 22 13.03 -5.17 -18.35
CA SER A 22 14.36 -5.80 -18.31
C SER A 22 15.46 -4.97 -18.99
N THR A 23 15.09 -4.13 -19.97
CA THR A 23 16.00 -3.16 -20.60
C THR A 23 16.58 -2.14 -19.60
N ASP A 24 15.86 -1.83 -18.52
CA ASP A 24 16.30 -0.86 -17.50
C ASP A 24 17.47 -1.40 -16.64
N PHE A 25 17.79 -2.69 -16.77
CA PHE A 25 18.92 -3.36 -16.13
C PHE A 25 20.07 -3.65 -17.11
N GLY A 26 20.05 -3.05 -18.30
CA GLY A 26 21.12 -3.21 -19.30
C GLY A 26 21.11 -4.57 -20.01
N VAL A 27 20.03 -5.34 -19.86
CA VAL A 27 19.88 -6.63 -20.54
C VAL A 27 19.34 -6.39 -21.94
N GLN A 28 20.11 -6.80 -22.96
CA GLN A 28 19.67 -6.71 -24.35
C GLN A 28 18.56 -7.73 -24.61
N ALA A 29 17.41 -7.24 -25.06
CA ALA A 29 16.26 -8.03 -25.50
C ALA A 29 16.33 -8.40 -27.00
N SER A 30 17.47 -8.21 -27.66
CA SER A 30 17.64 -8.36 -29.12
C SER A 30 17.37 -9.77 -29.64
N PHE A 31 17.57 -10.79 -28.79
CA PHE A 31 17.32 -12.19 -29.14
C PHE A 31 15.90 -12.67 -28.78
N LEU A 32 15.11 -11.87 -28.06
CA LEU A 32 13.73 -12.23 -27.73
C LEU A 32 12.82 -11.97 -28.93
N SER A 33 11.99 -12.96 -29.27
CA SER A 33 10.94 -12.77 -30.26
C SER A 33 9.88 -11.80 -29.74
N SER A 34 9.21 -11.11 -30.66
CA SER A 34 8.05 -10.27 -30.35
C SER A 34 6.95 -11.11 -29.71
N GLN A 35 6.28 -10.56 -28.68
CA GLN A 35 5.13 -11.24 -28.06
C GLN A 35 3.99 -11.52 -29.05
N LEU A 36 3.96 -10.81 -30.17
CA LEU A 36 2.95 -10.93 -31.23
C LEU A 36 3.28 -12.01 -32.27
N GLU A 37 4.47 -12.62 -32.20
CA GLU A 37 4.97 -13.55 -33.22
C GLU A 37 5.23 -14.96 -32.66
N LEU A 38 4.78 -15.25 -31.42
CA LEU A 38 5.02 -16.53 -30.73
C LEU A 38 3.94 -17.57 -31.05
N HIS A 39 3.83 -17.97 -32.32
CA HIS A 39 2.78 -18.88 -32.77
C HIS A 39 3.14 -20.35 -32.57
N SER A 40 4.38 -20.74 -32.85
CA SER A 40 4.79 -22.15 -32.82
C SER A 40 5.19 -22.62 -31.42
N ARG A 41 5.08 -23.93 -31.20
CA ARG A 41 5.54 -24.60 -29.97
C ARG A 41 7.03 -24.39 -29.71
N GLU A 42 7.84 -24.46 -30.77
CA GLU A 42 9.30 -24.35 -30.70
C GLU A 42 9.74 -22.94 -30.35
N GLU A 43 9.12 -21.91 -30.95
CA GLU A 43 9.35 -20.51 -30.60
C GLU A 43 9.03 -20.25 -29.12
N LYS A 44 7.90 -20.76 -28.61
CA LYS A 44 7.52 -20.62 -27.21
C LYS A 44 8.55 -21.27 -26.27
N ILE A 45 9.06 -22.46 -26.60
CA ILE A 45 10.09 -23.15 -25.80
C ILE A 45 11.41 -22.37 -25.82
N ASN A 46 11.85 -21.93 -27.00
CA ASN A 46 13.07 -21.13 -27.14
C ASN A 46 12.96 -19.82 -26.36
N GLN A 47 11.80 -19.15 -26.44
CA GLN A 47 11.52 -17.93 -25.69
C GLN A 47 11.61 -18.17 -24.17
N ILE A 48 11.08 -19.28 -23.65
CA ILE A 48 11.22 -19.62 -22.22
C ILE A 48 12.69 -19.72 -21.79
N ILE A 49 13.54 -20.35 -22.60
CA ILE A 49 14.97 -20.48 -22.30
C ILE A 49 15.64 -19.11 -22.27
N LEU A 50 15.35 -18.26 -23.25
CA LEU A 50 15.89 -16.90 -23.32
C LEU A 50 15.41 -16.03 -22.15
N LEU A 51 14.14 -16.14 -21.76
CA LEU A 51 13.60 -15.42 -20.61
C LEU A 51 14.27 -15.84 -19.30
N LYS A 52 14.62 -17.13 -19.12
CA LYS A 52 15.40 -17.60 -17.97
C LYS A 52 16.80 -16.98 -17.92
N ASP A 53 17.45 -16.83 -19.07
CA ASP A 53 18.74 -16.13 -19.17
C ASP A 53 18.59 -14.64 -18.86
N VAL A 54 17.52 -13.99 -19.32
CA VAL A 54 17.21 -12.59 -18.95
C VAL A 54 17.04 -12.43 -17.44
N ILE A 55 16.29 -13.32 -16.78
CA ILE A 55 16.13 -13.34 -15.32
C ILE A 55 17.50 -13.47 -14.63
N TYR A 56 18.34 -14.39 -15.10
CA TYR A 56 19.69 -14.56 -14.57
C TYR A 56 20.50 -13.26 -14.70
N LYS A 57 20.50 -12.63 -15.89
CA LYS A 57 21.22 -11.38 -16.14
C LYS A 57 20.72 -10.24 -15.24
N VAL A 58 19.41 -10.05 -15.08
CA VAL A 58 18.85 -9.05 -14.15
C VAL A 58 19.30 -9.30 -12.71
N LYS A 59 19.23 -10.56 -12.25
CA LYS A 59 19.70 -10.95 -10.91
C LYS A 59 21.20 -10.68 -10.74
N THR A 60 22.03 -11.02 -11.74
CA THR A 60 23.48 -10.75 -11.68
C THR A 60 23.82 -9.26 -11.70
N ALA A 61 23.07 -8.44 -12.45
CA ALA A 61 23.27 -6.99 -12.48
C ALA A 61 23.00 -6.38 -11.10
N PHE A 62 21.89 -6.75 -10.45
CA PHE A 62 21.59 -6.30 -9.09
C PHE A 62 22.61 -6.80 -8.08
N ASN A 63 23.03 -8.08 -8.15
CA ASN A 63 24.02 -8.63 -7.24
C ASN A 63 25.35 -7.87 -7.30
N ARG A 64 25.78 -7.42 -8.48
CA ARG A 64 26.98 -6.57 -8.63
C ARG A 64 26.83 -5.22 -7.92
N GLU A 65 25.67 -4.57 -8.03
CA GLU A 65 25.38 -3.33 -7.31
C GLU A 65 25.34 -3.56 -5.79
N PHE A 66 24.77 -4.68 -5.35
CA PHE A 66 24.74 -5.08 -3.94
C PHE A 66 26.14 -5.34 -3.38
N ASP A 67 26.98 -6.07 -4.10
CA ASP A 67 28.38 -6.35 -3.69
C ASP A 67 29.20 -5.06 -3.61
N ALA A 68 28.95 -4.09 -4.48
CA ALA A 68 29.57 -2.77 -4.43
C ALA A 68 29.15 -1.99 -3.16
N ALA A 69 27.85 -1.98 -2.85
CA ALA A 69 27.33 -1.34 -1.64
C ALA A 69 27.83 -2.03 -0.36
N TYR A 70 27.98 -3.36 -0.37
CA TYR A 70 28.57 -4.13 0.72
C TYR A 70 30.01 -3.68 1.00
N LYS A 71 30.85 -3.61 -0.04
CA LYS A 71 32.23 -3.09 0.08
C LYS A 71 32.26 -1.65 0.55
N GLN A 72 31.36 -0.80 0.06
CA GLN A 72 31.24 0.58 0.53
C GLN A 72 30.93 0.64 2.03
N LYS A 73 30.05 -0.24 2.54
CA LYS A 73 29.76 -0.36 3.97
C LYS A 73 31.02 -0.72 4.76
N GLU A 74 31.80 -1.69 4.28
CA GLU A 74 33.06 -2.07 4.94
C GLU A 74 34.04 -0.89 5.07
N PHE A 75 34.18 -0.09 4.01
CA PHE A 75 35.03 1.10 4.04
C PHE A 75 34.51 2.18 4.99
N GLU A 76 33.21 2.45 5.01
CA GLU A 76 32.64 3.45 5.92
C GLU A 76 32.72 3.01 7.39
N VAL A 77 32.48 1.73 7.69
CA VAL A 77 32.66 1.17 9.04
C VAL A 77 34.12 1.31 9.49
N ALA A 78 35.09 1.04 8.60
CA ALA A 78 36.50 1.22 8.91
C ALA A 78 36.86 2.70 9.20
N ARG A 79 36.36 3.63 8.38
CA ARG A 79 36.56 5.09 8.57
C ARG A 79 35.94 5.59 9.89
N VAL A 80 34.75 5.13 10.25
CA VAL A 80 34.12 5.48 11.52
C VAL A 80 34.93 4.92 12.70
N LYS A 81 35.42 3.68 12.60
CA LYS A 81 36.29 3.09 13.64
C LYS A 81 37.57 3.91 13.85
N GLU A 82 38.21 4.36 12.79
CA GLU A 82 39.40 5.22 12.84
C GLU A 82 39.08 6.57 13.52
N ARG A 83 38.01 7.25 13.10
CA ARG A 83 37.58 8.51 13.73
C ARG A 83 37.20 8.33 15.21
N ASN A 84 36.58 7.21 15.56
CA ASN A 84 36.24 6.85 16.93
C ASN A 84 37.47 6.59 17.82
N VAL A 85 38.60 6.16 17.25
CA VAL A 85 39.87 6.10 18.02
C VAL A 85 40.30 7.51 18.40
N ARG A 86 40.28 8.47 17.47
CA ARG A 86 40.60 9.86 17.76
C ARG A 86 39.62 10.50 18.76
N ILE A 87 38.33 10.21 18.65
CA ILE A 87 37.33 10.68 19.62
C ILE A 87 37.60 10.09 21.02
N ARG A 88 38.02 8.82 21.13
CA ARG A 88 38.44 8.23 22.42
C ARG A 88 39.62 8.98 23.04
N GLU A 89 40.62 9.31 22.24
CA GLU A 89 41.78 10.10 22.71
C GLU A 89 41.33 11.46 23.26
N ILE A 90 40.48 12.18 22.51
CA ILE A 90 39.97 13.49 22.93
C ILE A 90 39.12 13.39 24.21
N ILE A 91 38.30 12.34 24.34
CA ILE A 91 37.50 12.09 25.54
C ILE A 91 38.38 11.82 26.76
N LEU A 92 39.47 11.06 26.59
CA LEU A 92 40.47 10.81 27.64
C LEU A 92 41.23 12.10 28.02
N ASP A 93 41.55 12.94 27.05
CA ASP A 93 42.23 14.23 27.28
C ASP A 93 41.34 15.24 28.01
N LEU A 94 40.03 15.18 27.79
CA LEU A 94 39.03 16.05 28.42
C LEU A 94 38.41 15.47 29.70
N GLU A 95 38.73 14.22 30.06
CA GLU A 95 38.15 13.48 31.20
C GLU A 95 36.60 13.43 31.15
N LEU A 96 36.03 13.28 29.95
CA LEU A 96 34.59 13.16 29.75
C LEU A 96 34.12 11.70 29.89
N GLU A 97 32.97 11.47 30.51
CA GLU A 97 32.31 10.15 30.57
C GLU A 97 31.27 10.01 29.44
N GLU A 98 31.71 10.05 28.17
CA GLU A 98 30.81 9.86 27.01
C GLU A 98 30.96 8.47 26.36
N VAL A 99 29.83 7.83 26.05
CA VAL A 99 29.79 6.54 25.36
C VAL A 99 29.88 6.76 23.85
N ILE A 100 30.89 6.15 23.22
CA ILE A 100 31.13 6.28 21.78
C ILE A 100 30.37 5.20 21.02
N TRP A 101 29.59 5.62 20.02
CA TRP A 101 28.91 4.72 19.10
C TRP A 101 29.92 3.97 18.23
N GLN A 102 29.84 2.64 18.20
CA GLN A 102 30.68 1.78 17.35
C GLN A 102 29.81 1.02 16.35
N PRO A 103 30.02 1.20 15.04
CA PRO A 103 29.31 0.41 14.04
C PRO A 103 29.87 -1.01 13.95
N GLU A 104 28.98 -1.98 14.01
CA GLU A 104 29.24 -3.40 13.80
C GLU A 104 28.36 -3.94 12.69
N PHE A 105 28.78 -5.07 12.12
CA PHE A 105 27.96 -5.82 11.16
C PHE A 105 27.05 -6.77 11.94
N ASP A 106 25.78 -6.77 11.59
CA ASP A 106 24.82 -7.74 12.12
C ASP A 106 25.07 -9.13 11.50
N ASP A 107 24.69 -10.18 12.21
CA ASP A 107 24.87 -11.56 11.76
C ASP A 107 24.13 -11.86 10.45
N CYS A 108 23.00 -11.18 10.21
CA CYS A 108 22.23 -11.24 8.97
C CYS A 108 23.02 -10.74 7.74
N GLU A 109 24.02 -9.88 7.94
CA GLU A 109 24.83 -9.30 6.86
C GLU A 109 26.10 -10.10 6.57
N LYS A 110 26.48 -10.98 7.51
CA LYS A 110 27.61 -11.90 7.38
C LYS A 110 27.15 -13.32 7.68
N PRO A 111 26.47 -13.99 6.73
CA PRO A 111 25.93 -15.34 6.94
C PRO A 111 27.01 -16.37 7.33
N GLU A 112 28.28 -16.11 6.98
CA GLU A 112 29.43 -16.92 7.40
C GLU A 112 29.64 -16.93 8.93
N ARG A 113 29.24 -15.86 9.65
CA ARG A 113 29.35 -15.78 11.12
C ARG A 113 28.41 -16.76 11.83
N THR A 114 27.25 -17.08 11.25
CA THR A 114 26.32 -18.06 11.85
C THR A 114 26.94 -19.44 12.02
N LEU A 115 27.97 -19.77 11.22
CA LEU A 115 28.68 -21.05 11.28
C LEU A 115 29.89 -21.01 12.23
N VAL A 116 30.26 -19.84 12.76
CA VAL A 116 31.44 -19.64 13.59
C VAL A 116 31.01 -19.29 15.01
N VAL A 117 31.17 -20.23 15.93
CA VAL A 117 30.85 -20.00 17.36
C VAL A 117 31.96 -19.20 18.02
N GLU A 118 31.64 -18.01 18.53
CA GLU A 118 32.60 -17.21 19.30
C GLU A 118 32.79 -17.79 20.71
N ASN A 119 34.00 -17.69 21.27
CA ASN A 119 34.28 -18.18 22.63
C ASN A 119 33.40 -17.54 23.72
N LYS A 120 32.82 -16.37 23.44
CA LYS A 120 31.88 -15.66 24.33
C LYS A 120 30.48 -16.28 24.34
N GLU A 121 30.11 -17.01 23.29
CA GLU A 121 28.81 -17.68 23.15
C GLU A 121 28.80 -19.05 23.83
N ILE A 122 29.99 -19.59 24.12
CA ILE A 122 30.15 -20.84 24.86
C ILE A 122 29.94 -20.56 26.36
N THR A 123 28.71 -20.81 26.85
CA THR A 123 28.35 -20.64 28.26
C THR A 123 28.97 -21.70 29.19
N ALA A 124 29.54 -22.76 28.62
CA ALA A 124 30.21 -23.81 29.37
C ALA A 124 31.55 -23.31 29.93
N GLN A 125 31.80 -23.55 31.22
CA GLN A 125 33.12 -23.29 31.81
C GLN A 125 34.17 -24.12 31.08
N ARG A 126 35.12 -23.44 30.42
CA ARG A 126 36.25 -24.10 29.75
C ARG A 126 37.01 -24.92 30.80
N LEU A 127 36.92 -26.25 30.72
CA LEU A 127 37.74 -27.18 31.50
C LEU A 127 39.20 -27.05 31.01
N ILE A 128 39.94 -26.17 31.66
CA ILE A 128 41.37 -26.01 31.42
C ILE A 128 42.08 -27.16 32.15
N ASN A 129 42.72 -28.07 31.41
CA ASN A 129 43.55 -29.13 31.99
C ASN A 129 44.59 -28.50 32.96
N PRO A 130 44.86 -29.12 34.13
CA PRO A 130 45.76 -28.56 35.14
C PRO A 130 47.14 -28.15 34.61
N TRP A 131 47.68 -28.87 33.63
CA TRP A 131 48.95 -28.53 32.96
C TRP A 131 48.87 -27.24 32.11
N LEU A 132 47.74 -26.99 31.46
CA LEU A 132 47.53 -25.75 30.70
C LEU A 132 47.37 -24.55 31.64
N LYS A 133 46.70 -24.72 32.80
CA LYS A 133 46.64 -23.69 33.86
C LYS A 133 48.02 -23.33 34.38
N ALA A 134 48.84 -24.34 34.71
CA ALA A 134 50.22 -24.13 35.15
C ALA A 134 51.06 -23.43 34.07
N LYS A 135 50.89 -23.78 32.79
CA LYS A 135 51.57 -23.12 31.68
C LYS A 135 51.14 -21.66 31.51
N THR A 136 49.84 -21.37 31.60
CA THR A 136 49.33 -19.99 31.53
C THR A 136 49.73 -19.16 32.74
N GLU A 137 49.74 -19.75 33.94
CA GLU A 137 50.23 -19.08 35.15
C GLU A 137 51.73 -18.81 35.06
N LEU A 138 52.53 -19.76 34.56
CA LEU A 138 53.96 -19.55 34.32
C LEU A 138 54.24 -18.49 33.25
N THR A 139 53.43 -18.42 32.17
CA THR A 139 53.57 -17.34 31.19
C THR A 139 53.13 -16.00 31.76
N VAL A 140 52.05 -15.97 32.53
CA VAL A 140 51.56 -14.73 33.18
C VAL A 140 52.54 -14.28 34.25
N THR A 141 53.14 -15.15 35.05
CA THR A 141 54.16 -14.78 36.03
C THR A 141 55.45 -14.37 35.35
N HIS A 142 55.88 -15.06 34.29
CA HIS A 142 57.07 -14.66 33.53
C HIS A 142 56.85 -13.33 32.78
N GLU A 143 55.64 -13.07 32.27
CA GLU A 143 55.27 -11.80 31.66
C GLU A 143 55.14 -10.69 32.71
N MET A 144 54.56 -10.98 33.88
CA MET A 144 54.47 -10.07 35.03
C MET A 144 55.87 -9.74 35.57
N GLU A 145 56.78 -10.71 35.63
CA GLU A 145 58.19 -10.52 36.00
C GLU A 145 58.94 -9.72 34.94
N ARG A 146 58.71 -9.97 33.64
CA ARG A 146 59.24 -9.11 32.56
C ARG A 146 58.67 -7.69 32.64
N TRP A 147 57.40 -7.54 32.97
CA TRP A 147 56.71 -6.25 33.14
C TRP A 147 57.28 -5.49 34.36
N LEU A 148 57.58 -6.20 35.45
CA LEU A 148 58.22 -5.67 36.66
C LEU A 148 59.70 -5.34 36.45
N GLN A 149 60.44 -6.14 35.66
CA GLN A 149 61.85 -5.85 35.29
C GLN A 149 61.98 -4.70 34.30
N THR A 150 61.01 -4.54 33.39
CA THR A 150 60.92 -3.36 32.50
C THR A 150 60.57 -2.10 33.30
N ARG A 151 59.94 -2.27 34.48
CA ARG A 151 59.75 -1.26 35.52
C ARG A 151 60.94 -1.17 36.49
N GLY A 152 62.14 -1.55 36.06
CA GLY A 152 63.36 -1.10 36.68
C GLY A 152 63.41 0.44 36.72
N PRO A 153 64.13 1.06 37.68
CA PRO A 153 64.14 2.49 37.83
C PRO A 153 64.77 3.11 36.58
N ASN A 154 63.95 3.68 35.70
CA ASN A 154 64.39 4.55 34.62
C ASN A 154 65.10 5.75 35.24
N THR A 155 66.40 5.61 35.54
CA THR A 155 67.31 6.68 35.97
C THR A 155 67.22 7.86 35.02
N ARG A 156 66.92 7.60 33.73
CA ARG A 156 66.60 8.62 32.73
C ARG A 156 65.34 9.43 33.05
N ARG A 157 64.21 8.80 33.43
CA ARG A 157 62.97 9.52 33.85
C ARG A 157 63.15 10.22 35.19
N ARG A 158 63.92 9.63 36.11
CA ARG A 158 64.20 10.22 37.43
C ARG A 158 65.12 11.44 37.30
N ALA A 159 66.17 11.36 36.49
CA ALA A 159 67.03 12.49 36.14
C ALA A 159 66.27 13.57 35.34
N LEU A 160 65.29 13.18 34.51
CA LEU A 160 64.42 14.13 33.82
C LEU A 160 63.50 14.89 34.78
N MET A 161 62.94 14.17 35.77
CA MET A 161 62.15 14.78 36.85
C MET A 161 62.99 15.72 37.71
N ASP A 162 64.20 15.31 38.09
CA ASP A 162 65.08 16.11 38.95
C ASP A 162 65.71 17.31 38.21
N MET A 163 65.99 17.21 36.91
CA MET A 163 66.65 18.29 36.16
C MET A 163 65.69 19.20 35.38
N MET A 164 64.52 18.72 34.97
CA MET A 164 63.57 19.46 34.13
C MET A 164 62.09 19.23 34.47
N GLY A 165 61.78 18.71 35.67
CA GLY A 165 60.39 18.50 36.09
C GLY A 165 59.65 17.39 35.32
N GLY A 166 60.36 16.55 34.56
CA GLY A 166 59.81 15.34 33.96
C GLY A 166 59.24 15.50 32.56
N VAL A 167 59.38 16.67 31.93
CA VAL A 167 58.85 16.97 30.59
C VAL A 167 59.99 17.44 29.68
N LEU A 168 60.28 16.69 28.61
CA LEU A 168 61.36 17.01 27.66
C LEU A 168 60.91 18.06 26.61
N GLU A 169 59.63 18.00 26.23
CA GLU A 169 58.94 18.93 25.34
C GLU A 169 57.51 19.08 25.88
N VAL A 170 57.05 20.31 26.14
CA VAL A 170 55.66 20.56 26.57
C VAL A 170 54.75 20.21 25.41
N LYS A 171 54.11 19.03 25.47
CA LYS A 171 53.05 18.69 24.51
C LYS A 171 51.82 19.52 24.85
N LYS A 172 51.01 19.85 23.84
CA LYS A 172 49.77 20.63 24.06
C LYS A 172 48.80 19.95 25.04
N GLU A 173 48.86 18.62 25.14
CA GLU A 173 48.14 17.78 26.11
C GLU A 173 48.51 18.09 27.58
N ASP A 174 49.75 18.50 27.86
CA ASP A 174 50.24 18.78 29.22
C ASP A 174 49.73 20.13 29.76
N ILE A 175 49.26 21.03 28.90
CA ILE A 175 48.68 22.34 29.27
C ILE A 175 47.45 22.15 30.18
N LEU A 176 46.66 21.10 29.93
CA LEU A 176 45.49 20.74 30.75
C LEU A 176 45.85 20.13 32.11
N ARG A 177 47.08 19.67 32.32
CA ARG A 177 47.54 19.07 33.59
C ARG A 177 48.48 19.99 34.38
N MET A 178 48.93 21.09 33.76
CA MET A 178 49.85 22.03 34.38
C MET A 178 49.15 22.82 35.49
N VAL A 179 49.76 22.82 36.69
CA VAL A 179 49.33 23.57 37.87
C VAL A 179 50.49 24.47 38.29
N ILE A 180 50.29 25.79 38.34
CA ILE A 180 51.31 26.69 38.88
C ILE A 180 51.32 26.52 40.40
N PRO A 181 52.47 26.21 41.02
CA PRO A 181 52.57 26.08 42.47
C PRO A 181 52.19 27.38 43.17
N GLN A 182 51.38 27.29 44.21
CA GLN A 182 51.01 28.46 45.01
C GLN A 182 52.25 29.06 45.68
N PRO A 183 52.45 30.39 45.64
CA PRO A 183 53.54 31.05 46.35
C PRO A 183 53.42 30.82 47.86
N ALA A 184 54.51 30.47 48.53
CA ALA A 184 54.53 30.05 49.93
C ALA A 184 53.95 31.08 50.93
N PHE A 185 53.85 32.36 50.56
CA PHE A 185 53.29 33.42 51.40
C PHE A 185 51.74 33.47 51.40
N MET A 186 51.06 32.83 50.44
CA MET A 186 49.58 32.75 50.42
C MET A 186 48.97 31.94 51.57
N ALA A 187 49.79 31.19 52.33
CA ALA A 187 49.35 30.53 53.55
C ALA A 187 49.16 31.50 54.74
N LYS A 188 49.60 32.77 54.63
CA LYS A 188 49.48 33.82 55.65
C LYS A 188 48.36 34.81 55.28
N PRO A 189 47.63 35.39 56.26
CA PRO A 189 46.52 36.33 56.01
C PRO A 189 46.94 37.60 55.23
N ASP A 190 46.07 38.05 54.31
CA ASP A 190 46.26 39.15 53.35
C ASP A 190 46.70 40.50 53.96
N ALA A 191 46.46 40.69 55.26
CA ALA A 191 46.79 41.91 55.99
C ALA A 191 48.30 42.08 56.27
N LEU A 192 49.11 41.01 56.14
CA LEU A 192 50.54 41.00 56.49
C LEU A 192 51.47 41.00 55.27
N TRP A 193 50.95 41.19 54.05
CA TRP A 193 51.76 41.17 52.84
C TRP A 193 52.53 42.48 52.65
N SER A 194 53.83 42.37 52.42
CA SER A 194 54.70 43.47 51.96
C SER A 194 54.33 43.92 50.53
N GLU A 195 54.75 45.13 50.13
CA GLU A 195 54.49 45.65 48.78
C GLU A 195 55.13 44.79 47.67
N GLU A 196 56.22 44.09 47.97
CA GLU A 196 56.90 43.15 47.06
C GLU A 196 56.12 41.83 46.92
N GLU A 197 55.56 41.31 48.02
CA GLU A 197 54.70 40.11 48.01
C GLU A 197 53.36 40.38 47.28
N ARG A 198 52.82 41.61 47.37
CA ARG A 198 51.66 42.04 46.59
C ARG A 198 51.93 42.09 45.07
N LYS A 199 53.15 42.43 44.65
CA LYS A 199 53.55 42.36 43.23
C LYS A 199 53.69 40.92 42.75
N GLN A 200 54.33 40.06 43.54
CA GLN A 200 54.46 38.63 43.23
C GLN A 200 53.10 37.90 43.16
N PHE A 201 52.14 38.30 43.99
CA PHE A 201 50.76 37.81 43.91
C PHE A 201 50.06 38.21 42.60
N LYS A 202 50.18 39.48 42.19
CA LYS A 202 49.61 39.95 40.90
C LYS A 202 50.23 39.25 39.70
N ASP A 203 51.54 38.99 39.72
CA ASP A 203 52.24 38.26 38.67
C ASP A 203 51.84 36.76 38.66
N TYR A 204 51.64 36.16 39.83
CA TYR A 204 51.10 34.81 39.95
C TYR A 204 49.65 34.73 39.43
N GLU A 205 48.76 35.64 39.83
CA GLU A 205 47.39 35.71 39.31
C GLU A 205 47.34 35.95 37.81
N LYS A 206 48.28 36.75 37.28
CA LYS A 206 48.40 36.97 35.84
C LYS A 206 48.81 35.68 35.12
N LYS A 207 49.82 34.96 35.62
CA LYS A 207 50.25 33.67 35.05
C LYS A 207 49.19 32.57 35.19
N VAL A 208 48.45 32.52 36.29
CA VAL A 208 47.32 31.59 36.48
C VAL A 208 46.18 31.92 35.52
N ARG A 209 45.87 33.21 35.31
CA ARG A 209 44.89 33.62 34.30
C ARG A 209 45.33 33.27 32.89
N GLU A 210 46.59 33.56 32.52
CA GLU A 210 47.13 33.22 31.20
C GLU A 210 47.10 31.71 30.94
N LEU A 211 47.50 30.87 31.92
CA LEU A 211 47.38 29.42 31.78
C LEU A 211 45.93 28.92 31.74
N ASN A 212 45.02 29.50 32.51
CA ASN A 212 43.60 29.14 32.43
C ASN A 212 43.00 29.53 31.07
N GLU A 213 43.38 30.69 30.52
CA GLU A 213 42.98 31.10 29.17
C GLU A 213 43.54 30.16 28.08
N GLU A 214 44.79 29.70 28.21
CA GLU A 214 45.37 28.70 27.30
C GLU A 214 44.71 27.33 27.43
N ARG A 215 44.40 26.89 28.67
CA ARG A 215 43.63 25.67 28.94
C ARG A 215 42.25 25.73 28.32
N ASP A 216 41.54 26.85 28.47
CA ASP A 216 40.21 27.04 27.90
C ASP A 216 40.25 27.12 26.37
N LYS A 217 41.27 27.76 25.79
CA LYS A 217 41.48 27.77 24.33
C LYS A 217 41.74 26.35 23.81
N TYR A 218 42.57 25.58 24.49
CA TYR A 218 42.88 24.20 24.11
C TYR A 218 41.68 23.27 24.28
N ARG A 219 40.96 23.35 25.41
CA ARG A 219 39.69 22.64 25.64
C ARG A 219 38.68 22.94 24.53
N LYS A 220 38.44 24.22 24.22
CA LYS A 220 37.53 24.61 23.13
C LYS A 220 37.98 24.09 21.76
N SER A 221 39.29 24.00 21.52
CA SER A 221 39.82 23.44 20.28
C SER A 221 39.58 21.94 20.16
N LEU A 222 39.75 21.18 21.25
CA LEU A 222 39.46 19.75 21.33
C LEU A 222 37.96 19.46 21.23
N GLU A 223 37.11 20.24 21.91
CA GLU A 223 35.65 20.16 21.79
C GLU A 223 35.19 20.45 20.34
N ALA A 224 35.82 21.43 19.67
CA ALA A 224 35.53 21.74 18.28
C ALA A 224 36.01 20.63 17.32
N GLU A 225 37.17 20.00 17.57
CA GLU A 225 37.65 18.84 16.82
C GLU A 225 36.70 17.64 17.00
N MET A 226 36.32 17.34 18.24
CA MET A 226 35.37 16.28 18.57
C MET A 226 34.02 16.47 17.85
N LYS A 227 33.44 17.68 17.94
CA LYS A 227 32.18 17.99 17.23
C LYS A 227 32.33 17.87 15.71
N LYS A 228 33.46 18.28 15.14
CA LYS A 228 33.72 18.09 13.70
C LYS A 228 33.79 16.61 13.32
N LEU A 229 34.47 15.78 14.11
CA LEU A 229 34.54 14.34 13.87
C LEU A 229 33.18 13.66 14.03
N GLN A 230 32.40 14.01 15.07
CA GLN A 230 31.04 13.52 15.27
C GLN A 230 30.11 13.91 14.11
N ASN A 231 30.14 15.17 13.67
CA ASN A 231 29.36 15.62 12.51
C ASN A 231 29.78 14.91 11.23
N SER A 232 31.09 14.71 11.00
CA SER A 232 31.59 13.96 9.84
C SER A 232 31.15 12.50 9.85
N ILE A 233 31.12 11.85 11.02
CA ILE A 233 30.57 10.49 11.17
C ILE A 233 29.09 10.50 10.81
N GLN A 234 28.30 11.42 11.38
CA GLN A 234 26.86 11.53 11.10
C GLN A 234 26.57 11.74 9.60
N GLU A 235 27.31 12.62 8.94
CA GLU A 235 27.18 12.88 7.50
C GLU A 235 27.54 11.64 6.67
N SER A 236 28.64 10.95 6.99
CA SER A 236 29.03 9.71 6.29
C SER A 236 27.99 8.59 6.44
N THR A 237 27.41 8.44 7.64
CA THR A 237 26.34 7.48 7.89
C THR A 237 25.08 7.83 7.12
N GLN A 238 24.65 9.11 7.14
CA GLN A 238 23.47 9.55 6.40
C GLN A 238 23.64 9.35 4.88
N ASN A 239 24.81 9.66 4.33
CA ASN A 239 25.11 9.45 2.91
C ASN A 239 25.06 7.96 2.53
N PHE A 240 25.54 7.07 3.41
CA PHE A 240 25.43 5.63 3.20
C PHE A 240 23.99 5.14 3.31
N ASP A 241 23.21 5.62 4.29
CA ASP A 241 21.79 5.29 4.45
C ASP A 241 20.96 5.70 3.22
N GLU A 242 21.26 6.86 2.63
CA GLU A 242 20.67 7.28 1.36
C GLU A 242 21.03 6.35 0.20
N HIS A 243 22.30 5.94 0.11
CA HIS A 243 22.75 4.97 -0.89
C HIS A 243 22.02 3.62 -0.72
N LEU A 244 21.88 3.15 0.53
CA LEU A 244 21.16 1.92 0.86
C LEU A 244 19.67 2.02 0.50
N LYS A 245 19.03 3.17 0.74
CA LYS A 245 17.65 3.43 0.30
C LYS A 245 17.51 3.30 -1.22
N ARG A 246 18.42 3.90 -1.98
CA ARG A 246 18.42 3.80 -3.46
C ARG A 246 18.62 2.36 -3.92
N LEU A 247 19.51 1.61 -3.26
CA LEU A 247 19.72 0.18 -3.53
C LEU A 247 18.46 -0.64 -3.21
N PHE A 248 17.76 -0.35 -2.12
CA PHE A 248 16.50 -1.01 -1.78
C PHE A 248 15.42 -0.75 -2.83
N GLU A 249 15.24 0.49 -3.27
CA GLU A 249 14.33 0.81 -4.38
C GLU A 249 14.70 0.06 -5.67
N ARG A 250 16.01 -0.07 -5.93
CA ARG A 250 16.53 -0.82 -7.07
C ARG A 250 16.28 -2.33 -6.94
N ARG A 251 16.39 -2.89 -5.73
CA ARG A 251 16.01 -4.28 -5.42
C ARG A 251 14.55 -4.55 -5.73
N VAL A 252 13.65 -3.69 -5.23
CA VAL A 252 12.21 -3.82 -5.48
C VAL A 252 11.91 -3.79 -6.98
N LYS A 253 12.58 -2.91 -7.73
CA LYS A 253 12.47 -2.86 -9.20
C LYS A 253 13.02 -4.14 -9.87
N ALA A 254 14.14 -4.67 -9.39
CA ALA A 254 14.72 -5.90 -9.94
C ALA A 254 13.80 -7.09 -9.72
N GLU A 255 13.26 -7.23 -8.51
CA GLU A 255 12.30 -8.28 -8.15
C GLU A 255 11.00 -8.16 -8.97
N MET A 256 10.48 -6.93 -9.15
CA MET A 256 9.35 -6.68 -10.04
C MET A 256 9.63 -7.14 -11.47
N VAL A 257 10.81 -6.84 -12.03
CA VAL A 257 11.19 -7.30 -13.38
C VAL A 257 11.32 -8.82 -13.44
N VAL A 258 11.92 -9.45 -12.43
CA VAL A 258 12.01 -10.91 -12.36
C VAL A 258 10.61 -11.52 -12.37
N ASN A 259 9.69 -11.01 -11.54
CA ASN A 259 8.30 -11.49 -11.51
C ASN A 259 7.58 -11.28 -12.85
N GLN A 260 7.85 -10.17 -13.55
CA GLN A 260 7.30 -9.91 -14.89
C GLN A 260 7.78 -10.95 -15.92
N GLU A 261 9.05 -11.33 -15.91
CA GLU A 261 9.58 -12.34 -16.83
C GLU A 261 9.15 -13.76 -16.42
N GLU A 262 9.05 -14.05 -15.12
CA GLU A 262 8.52 -15.32 -14.60
C GLU A 262 7.04 -15.50 -14.96
N LEU A 263 6.24 -14.43 -14.92
CA LEU A 263 4.85 -14.45 -15.37
C LEU A 263 4.74 -14.78 -16.86
N LYS A 264 5.59 -14.20 -17.72
CA LYS A 264 5.65 -14.57 -19.14
C LYS A 264 5.99 -16.04 -19.33
N ILE A 265 6.97 -16.55 -18.59
CA ILE A 265 7.31 -17.99 -18.63
C ILE A 265 6.09 -18.84 -18.25
N ASN A 266 5.39 -18.50 -17.17
CA ASN A 266 4.20 -19.23 -16.73
C ASN A 266 3.09 -19.21 -17.80
N ASN A 267 2.84 -18.06 -18.43
CA ASN A 267 1.87 -17.93 -19.51
C ASN A 267 2.24 -18.78 -20.73
N LEU A 268 3.52 -18.80 -21.11
CA LEU A 268 4.00 -19.63 -22.22
C LEU A 268 3.90 -21.12 -21.89
N VAL A 269 4.28 -21.52 -20.67
CA VAL A 269 4.14 -22.91 -20.20
C VAL A 269 2.67 -23.34 -20.19
N PHE A 270 1.77 -22.49 -19.69
CA PHE A 270 0.34 -22.76 -19.72
C PHE A 270 -0.19 -22.91 -21.16
N SER A 271 0.25 -22.03 -22.08
CA SER A 271 -0.09 -22.16 -23.50
C SER A 271 0.43 -23.47 -24.11
N LEU A 272 1.63 -23.91 -23.73
CA LEU A 272 2.20 -25.19 -24.19
C LEU A 272 1.41 -26.40 -23.65
N LEU A 273 0.91 -26.34 -22.42
CA LEU A 273 0.07 -27.40 -21.84
C LEU A 273 -1.27 -27.52 -22.58
N LEU A 274 -1.89 -26.38 -22.91
CA LEU A 274 -3.13 -26.37 -23.70
C LEU A 274 -2.90 -26.90 -25.13
N ASP A 275 -1.77 -26.55 -25.76
CA ASP A 275 -1.40 -27.08 -27.08
C ASP A 275 -1.20 -28.61 -27.04
N GLU A 276 -0.63 -29.13 -25.95
CA GLU A 276 -0.48 -30.57 -25.71
C GLU A 276 -1.84 -31.26 -25.50
N GLU A 277 -2.75 -30.64 -24.75
CA GLU A 277 -4.12 -31.16 -24.55
C GLU A 277 -4.88 -31.23 -25.89
N ILE A 278 -4.87 -30.16 -26.69
CA ILE A 278 -5.48 -30.14 -28.02
C ILE A 278 -4.86 -31.20 -28.93
N SER A 279 -3.53 -31.31 -28.95
CA SER A 279 -2.82 -32.30 -29.77
C SER A 279 -3.14 -33.74 -29.34
N SER A 280 -3.27 -33.98 -28.04
CA SER A 280 -3.67 -35.30 -27.50
C SER A 280 -5.10 -35.67 -27.89
N ARG A 281 -6.02 -34.69 -27.86
CA ARG A 281 -7.42 -34.87 -28.27
C ARG A 281 -7.52 -35.13 -29.77
N GLU A 282 -6.73 -34.41 -30.57
CA GLU A 282 -6.64 -34.61 -32.02
C GLU A 282 -6.13 -36.01 -32.36
N ALA A 283 -5.05 -36.46 -31.70
CA ALA A 283 -4.53 -37.81 -31.86
C ALA A 283 -5.55 -38.89 -31.45
N PHE A 284 -6.28 -38.67 -30.35
CA PHE A 284 -7.35 -39.56 -29.91
C PHE A 284 -8.48 -39.67 -30.96
N LEU A 285 -8.97 -38.54 -31.47
CA LEU A 285 -10.04 -38.53 -32.48
C LEU A 285 -9.58 -39.20 -33.78
N ASN A 286 -8.35 -38.94 -34.24
CA ASN A 286 -7.78 -39.59 -35.42
C ASN A 286 -7.71 -41.12 -35.26
N ASN A 287 -7.24 -41.59 -34.11
CA ASN A 287 -7.18 -43.03 -33.82
C ASN A 287 -8.58 -43.65 -33.73
N TYR A 288 -9.53 -42.95 -33.12
CA TYR A 288 -10.92 -43.40 -33.03
C TYR A 288 -11.58 -43.47 -34.41
N LEU A 289 -11.37 -42.47 -35.26
CA LEU A 289 -11.85 -42.43 -36.64
C LEU A 289 -11.26 -43.58 -37.46
N THR A 290 -9.95 -43.82 -37.35
CA THR A 290 -9.28 -44.91 -38.07
C THR A 290 -9.91 -46.26 -37.71
N ARG A 291 -10.14 -46.51 -36.41
CA ARG A 291 -10.80 -47.74 -35.95
C ARG A 291 -12.24 -47.87 -36.46
N LYS A 292 -13.02 -46.79 -36.44
CA LYS A 292 -14.39 -46.78 -36.95
C LYS A 292 -14.44 -47.00 -38.46
N GLN A 293 -13.50 -46.44 -39.20
CA GLN A 293 -13.38 -46.69 -40.64
C GLN A 293 -13.04 -48.16 -40.94
N GLU A 294 -12.21 -48.79 -40.12
CA GLU A 294 -11.91 -50.22 -40.24
C GLU A 294 -13.14 -51.09 -39.93
N GLU A 295 -13.87 -50.78 -38.85
CA GLU A 295 -15.17 -51.42 -38.54
C GLU A 295 -16.15 -51.28 -39.71
N LYS A 296 -16.21 -50.10 -40.35
CA LYS A 296 -17.05 -49.83 -41.52
C LYS A 296 -16.69 -50.70 -42.72
N ASN A 297 -15.40 -50.83 -43.01
CA ASN A 297 -14.95 -51.65 -44.12
C ASN A 297 -15.36 -53.12 -43.90
N GLN A 298 -15.21 -53.62 -42.66
CA GLN A 298 -15.62 -54.98 -42.29
C GLN A 298 -17.14 -55.19 -42.39
N THR A 299 -17.96 -54.23 -41.93
CA THR A 299 -19.43 -54.33 -42.04
C THR A 299 -19.90 -54.23 -43.48
N SER A 300 -19.30 -53.36 -44.28
CA SER A 300 -19.58 -53.19 -45.70
C SER A 300 -19.27 -54.47 -46.50
N GLU A 301 -18.10 -55.09 -46.25
CA GLU A 301 -17.74 -56.39 -46.84
C GLU A 301 -18.72 -57.50 -46.43
N ALA A 302 -19.14 -57.54 -45.17
CA ALA A 302 -20.11 -58.52 -44.69
C ALA A 302 -21.50 -58.33 -45.33
N ILE A 303 -21.94 -57.08 -45.53
CA ILE A 303 -23.19 -56.76 -46.24
C ILE A 303 -23.10 -57.17 -47.71
N GLN A 304 -21.96 -56.92 -48.36
CA GLN A 304 -21.73 -57.31 -49.75
C GLN A 304 -21.84 -58.83 -49.92
N LYS A 305 -21.18 -59.61 -49.05
CA LYS A 305 -21.31 -61.09 -49.04
C LYS A 305 -22.75 -61.54 -48.80
N ALA A 306 -23.45 -60.93 -47.83
CA ALA A 306 -24.84 -61.27 -47.55
C ALA A 306 -25.80 -60.92 -48.71
N ARG A 307 -25.49 -59.88 -49.51
CA ARG A 307 -26.22 -59.54 -50.74
C ARG A 307 -26.03 -60.61 -51.80
N GLU A 308 -24.79 -61.01 -52.04
CA GLU A 308 -24.44 -62.08 -52.99
C GLU A 308 -25.13 -63.40 -52.62
N ASP A 309 -25.10 -63.79 -51.34
CA ASP A 309 -25.79 -65.00 -50.85
C ASP A 309 -27.32 -64.92 -51.05
N LEU A 310 -27.91 -63.74 -50.84
CA LEU A 310 -29.34 -63.51 -51.03
C LEU A 310 -29.72 -63.62 -52.51
N ASP A 311 -28.92 -63.05 -53.41
CA ASP A 311 -29.15 -63.12 -54.85
C ASP A 311 -29.11 -64.57 -55.35
N VAL A 312 -28.11 -65.35 -54.93
CA VAL A 312 -28.03 -66.80 -55.23
C VAL A 312 -29.26 -67.54 -54.68
N TYR A 313 -29.66 -67.25 -53.44
CA TYR A 313 -30.84 -67.88 -52.82
C TYR A 313 -32.14 -67.51 -53.55
N LYS A 314 -32.24 -66.28 -54.04
CA LYS A 314 -33.37 -65.77 -54.82
C LYS A 314 -33.43 -66.43 -56.19
N GLU A 315 -32.30 -66.60 -56.88
CA GLU A 315 -32.26 -67.37 -58.14
C GLU A 315 -32.76 -68.80 -57.94
N HIS A 316 -32.34 -69.48 -56.86
CA HIS A 316 -32.88 -70.80 -56.53
C HIS A 316 -34.38 -70.80 -56.26
N TYR A 317 -34.91 -69.76 -55.60
CA TYR A 317 -36.35 -69.61 -55.38
C TYR A 317 -37.11 -69.37 -56.69
N ASP A 318 -36.60 -68.51 -57.56
CA ASP A 318 -37.21 -68.19 -58.86
C ASP A 318 -37.20 -69.42 -59.80
N ASN A 319 -36.13 -70.24 -59.76
CA ASN A 319 -36.06 -71.51 -60.47
C ASN A 319 -37.15 -72.49 -59.97
N LEU A 320 -37.29 -72.67 -58.66
CA LEU A 320 -38.35 -73.53 -58.08
C LEU A 320 -39.76 -73.02 -58.43
N LEU A 321 -39.96 -71.70 -58.41
CA LEU A 321 -41.21 -71.08 -58.87
C LEU A 321 -41.49 -71.32 -60.36
N ALA A 322 -40.45 -71.29 -61.19
CA ALA A 322 -40.57 -71.57 -62.61
C ALA A 322 -40.93 -73.04 -62.85
N GLU A 323 -40.25 -73.98 -62.17
CA GLU A 323 -40.58 -75.41 -62.16
C GLU A 323 -42.03 -75.65 -61.71
N ASP A 324 -42.46 -74.97 -60.65
CA ASP A 324 -43.84 -75.05 -60.15
C ASP A 324 -44.87 -74.61 -61.22
N LYS A 325 -44.60 -73.50 -61.92
CA LYS A 325 -45.45 -73.04 -63.04
C LYS A 325 -45.41 -74.01 -64.23
N VAL A 326 -44.29 -74.67 -64.48
CA VAL A 326 -44.16 -75.68 -65.54
C VAL A 326 -45.00 -76.90 -65.22
N LEU A 327 -44.92 -77.46 -64.01
CA LEU A 327 -45.75 -78.58 -63.54
C LEU A 327 -47.25 -78.28 -63.66
N ASP A 328 -47.63 -77.02 -63.45
CA ASP A 328 -49.03 -76.59 -63.58
C ASP A 328 -49.50 -76.54 -65.05
N ARG A 329 -48.62 -76.09 -65.95
CA ARG A 329 -48.89 -75.97 -67.40
C ARG A 329 -48.77 -77.31 -68.13
N SER A 330 -47.88 -78.20 -67.68
CA SER A 330 -47.65 -79.53 -68.27
C SER A 330 -48.75 -80.53 -67.90
N PHE A 331 -49.47 -80.30 -66.81
CA PHE A 331 -50.56 -81.19 -66.35
C PHE A 331 -51.54 -81.57 -67.47
N LYS A 332 -52.07 -80.59 -68.22
CA LYS A 332 -53.02 -80.88 -69.32
C LYS A 332 -52.39 -81.64 -70.50
N LYS A 333 -51.06 -81.57 -70.66
CA LYS A 333 -50.30 -82.29 -71.70
C LYS A 333 -50.03 -83.74 -71.29
N GLU A 334 -49.74 -83.98 -70.01
CA GLU A 334 -49.47 -85.31 -69.43
C GLU A 334 -50.71 -86.24 -69.47
N PHE A 335 -51.92 -85.68 -69.43
CA PHE A 335 -53.18 -86.43 -69.48
C PHE A 335 -53.93 -86.30 -70.84
N SER A 336 -53.20 -86.03 -71.93
CA SER A 336 -53.78 -85.81 -73.26
C SER A 336 -54.42 -87.05 -73.91
N GLU A 337 -54.14 -88.25 -73.38
CA GLU A 337 -54.66 -89.54 -73.85
C GLU A 337 -56.11 -89.83 -73.38
N ILE A 338 -56.67 -88.97 -72.51
CA ILE A 338 -57.97 -89.14 -71.84
C ILE A 338 -59.00 -88.12 -72.36
N PRO A 339 -60.31 -88.42 -72.37
CA PRO A 339 -61.34 -87.45 -72.78
C PRO A 339 -61.28 -86.12 -72.03
N SER A 340 -61.42 -84.99 -72.75
CA SER A 340 -61.26 -83.63 -72.23
C SER A 340 -62.09 -83.31 -70.96
N HIS A 341 -63.30 -83.88 -70.83
CA HIS A 341 -64.16 -83.66 -69.67
C HIS A 341 -63.62 -84.33 -68.38
N GLN A 342 -62.91 -85.45 -68.51
CA GLN A 342 -62.25 -86.12 -67.40
C GLN A 342 -60.96 -85.39 -67.02
N VAL A 343 -60.20 -84.87 -67.99
CA VAL A 343 -59.00 -84.05 -67.75
C VAL A 343 -59.33 -82.76 -66.99
N ASP A 344 -60.42 -82.07 -67.33
CA ASP A 344 -60.85 -80.87 -66.59
C ASP A 344 -61.35 -81.19 -65.18
N THR A 345 -61.95 -82.38 -64.98
CA THR A 345 -62.36 -82.87 -63.66
C THR A 345 -61.14 -83.19 -62.79
N LEU A 346 -60.14 -83.88 -63.35
CA LEU A 346 -58.86 -84.16 -62.68
C LEU A 346 -58.09 -82.86 -62.40
N TYR A 347 -58.10 -81.87 -63.28
CA TYR A 347 -57.46 -80.58 -63.03
C TYR A 347 -58.07 -79.82 -61.84
N LYS A 348 -59.40 -79.89 -61.64
CA LYS A 348 -60.05 -79.35 -60.43
C LYS A 348 -59.58 -80.07 -59.16
N LEU A 349 -59.40 -81.39 -59.22
CA LEU A 349 -58.85 -82.19 -58.12
C LEU A 349 -57.34 -81.93 -57.90
N PHE A 350 -56.60 -81.64 -58.96
CA PHE A 350 -55.19 -81.25 -58.94
C PHE A 350 -54.96 -79.91 -58.25
N LYS A 351 -55.91 -78.98 -58.35
CA LYS A 351 -55.88 -77.68 -57.66
C LYS A 351 -56.39 -77.73 -56.22
N ARG A 352 -57.08 -78.81 -55.83
CA ARG A 352 -57.60 -78.98 -54.47
C ARG A 352 -56.43 -79.25 -53.51
N ARG A 353 -56.43 -78.57 -52.36
CA ARG A 353 -55.42 -78.75 -51.30
C ARG A 353 -56.10 -79.18 -50.00
N PRO A 354 -55.44 -80.00 -49.16
CA PRO A 354 -55.94 -80.32 -47.82
C PRO A 354 -56.08 -79.06 -46.96
N ARG A 355 -57.19 -78.92 -46.22
CA ARG A 355 -57.36 -77.86 -45.22
C ARG A 355 -56.76 -78.32 -43.90
N ILE A 356 -55.50 -77.97 -43.65
CA ILE A 356 -54.85 -78.23 -42.36
C ILE A 356 -55.28 -77.12 -41.38
N HIS A 357 -55.87 -77.50 -40.25
CA HIS A 357 -56.26 -76.56 -39.20
C HIS A 357 -54.98 -76.04 -38.51
N LYS A 358 -54.63 -74.77 -38.71
CA LYS A 358 -53.50 -74.16 -38.00
C LYS A 358 -53.86 -74.07 -36.52
N GLN A 359 -53.23 -74.86 -35.66
CA GLN A 359 -53.29 -74.60 -34.22
C GLN A 359 -52.68 -73.20 -33.97
N LYS A 360 -53.47 -72.29 -33.39
CA LYS A 360 -52.96 -71.03 -32.84
C LYS A 360 -52.02 -71.38 -31.69
N MET A 361 -50.71 -71.24 -31.89
CA MET A 361 -49.76 -71.24 -30.78
C MET A 361 -49.57 -69.82 -30.27
N HIS A 362 -49.69 -69.68 -28.95
CA HIS A 362 -49.30 -68.51 -28.18
C HIS A 362 -47.84 -68.16 -28.48
N SER A 363 -47.58 -66.93 -28.89
CA SER A 363 -46.24 -66.37 -28.94
C SER A 363 -45.78 -66.05 -27.52
N ASP A 364 -45.13 -67.02 -26.86
CA ASP A 364 -44.42 -66.74 -25.62
C ASP A 364 -43.08 -66.07 -25.93
N THR A 365 -43.01 -64.79 -25.57
CA THR A 365 -41.87 -63.89 -25.62
C THR A 365 -40.81 -64.26 -24.57
N ALA A 366 -40.34 -65.51 -24.56
CA ALA A 366 -39.33 -65.95 -23.59
C ALA A 366 -38.19 -66.71 -24.28
N GLY A 367 -37.00 -66.08 -24.32
CA GLY A 367 -35.74 -66.77 -24.59
C GLY A 367 -34.96 -66.28 -25.82
N ILE A 368 -34.67 -64.97 -25.93
CA ILE A 368 -33.57 -64.51 -26.79
C ILE A 368 -32.27 -64.72 -26.00
N VAL A 369 -31.70 -65.93 -26.12
CA VAL A 369 -30.30 -66.19 -25.76
C VAL A 369 -29.48 -66.00 -27.04
N PRO A 370 -28.56 -65.02 -27.12
CA PRO A 370 -27.84 -64.70 -28.36
C PRO A 370 -26.95 -65.82 -28.95
N PHE A 371 -26.63 -66.85 -28.15
CA PHE A 371 -25.77 -67.98 -28.54
C PHE A 371 -26.38 -69.37 -28.28
N GLY A 372 -27.67 -69.47 -27.98
CA GLY A 372 -28.35 -70.76 -27.88
C GLY A 372 -28.67 -71.32 -29.27
N GLU A 373 -28.49 -72.63 -29.48
CA GLU A 373 -29.01 -73.31 -30.67
C GLU A 373 -30.51 -73.00 -30.78
N ARG A 374 -30.90 -72.17 -31.77
CA ARG A 374 -32.31 -71.89 -32.07
C ARG A 374 -33.04 -73.23 -32.19
N PRO A 375 -34.18 -73.43 -31.50
CA PRO A 375 -35.01 -74.61 -31.74
C PRO A 375 -35.59 -74.51 -33.16
N GLU A 376 -34.90 -75.17 -34.10
CA GLU A 376 -35.42 -75.90 -35.23
C GLU A 376 -36.75 -75.43 -35.86
N SER A 377 -36.71 -74.23 -36.46
CA SER A 377 -37.62 -73.90 -37.58
C SER A 377 -37.65 -75.02 -38.65
N GLY A 378 -36.52 -75.73 -38.80
CA GLY A 378 -36.40 -76.92 -39.64
C GLY A 378 -37.16 -78.17 -39.15
N LYS A 379 -37.38 -78.39 -37.84
CA LYS A 379 -38.19 -79.54 -37.36
C LYS A 379 -39.68 -79.25 -37.48
N LEU A 380 -40.11 -78.04 -37.12
CA LEU A 380 -41.52 -77.64 -37.25
C LEU A 380 -42.00 -77.65 -38.72
N ASN A 381 -41.14 -77.25 -39.67
CA ASN A 381 -41.43 -77.34 -41.09
C ASN A 381 -41.50 -78.78 -41.62
N LYS A 382 -40.72 -79.71 -41.04
CA LYS A 382 -40.78 -81.14 -41.36
C LYS A 382 -42.05 -81.77 -40.82
N ASP A 383 -42.43 -81.48 -39.58
CA ASP A 383 -43.66 -82.00 -38.98
C ASP A 383 -44.93 -81.49 -39.67
N ALA A 384 -44.96 -80.21 -40.04
CA ALA A 384 -46.05 -79.64 -40.83
C ALA A 384 -46.14 -80.25 -42.24
N PHE A 385 -45.00 -80.55 -42.87
CA PHE A 385 -44.97 -81.25 -44.16
C PHE A 385 -45.45 -82.69 -44.04
N VAL A 386 -45.05 -83.42 -42.98
CA VAL A 386 -45.54 -84.79 -42.72
C VAL A 386 -47.05 -84.81 -42.48
N GLN A 387 -47.60 -83.83 -41.75
CA GLN A 387 -49.04 -83.68 -41.58
C GLN A 387 -49.77 -83.35 -42.89
N LEU A 388 -49.18 -82.53 -43.75
CA LEU A 388 -49.71 -82.24 -45.09
C LEU A 388 -49.74 -83.48 -45.97
N MET A 389 -48.67 -84.29 -45.97
CA MET A 389 -48.62 -85.52 -46.77
C MET A 389 -49.61 -86.58 -46.26
N LYS A 390 -49.81 -86.70 -44.94
CA LYS A 390 -50.87 -87.54 -44.37
C LYS A 390 -52.28 -87.10 -44.81
N ALA A 391 -52.54 -85.80 -44.84
CA ALA A 391 -53.82 -85.27 -45.32
C ALA A 391 -53.99 -85.40 -46.86
N MET A 392 -52.89 -85.60 -47.59
CA MET A 392 -52.93 -85.95 -49.02
C MET A 392 -53.30 -87.42 -49.23
N ASP A 393 -52.86 -88.33 -48.36
CA ASP A 393 -53.26 -89.75 -48.41
C ASP A 393 -54.79 -89.91 -48.38
N ASP A 394 -55.48 -89.10 -47.57
CA ASP A 394 -56.95 -89.08 -47.50
C ASP A 394 -57.60 -88.59 -48.82
N LEU A 395 -56.97 -87.65 -49.53
CA LEU A 395 -57.46 -87.13 -50.82
C LEU A 395 -57.12 -88.03 -52.00
N ASP A 396 -56.04 -88.81 -51.93
CA ASP A 396 -55.59 -89.78 -52.94
C ASP A 396 -56.32 -91.13 -52.83
N ASN A 397 -57.10 -91.34 -51.75
CA ASN A 397 -57.89 -92.56 -51.55
C ASN A 397 -58.80 -92.86 -52.77
N ILE A 398 -58.83 -94.14 -53.17
CA ILE A 398 -59.56 -94.66 -54.35
C ILE A 398 -61.05 -94.27 -54.32
N ASN A 399 -61.63 -94.09 -53.14
CA ASN A 399 -63.02 -93.63 -52.97
C ASN A 399 -63.30 -92.23 -53.56
N ASN A 400 -62.27 -91.42 -53.81
CA ASN A 400 -62.38 -90.09 -54.40
C ASN A 400 -62.13 -90.06 -55.92
N MET A 401 -61.95 -91.22 -56.56
CA MET A 401 -61.71 -91.36 -58.00
C MET A 401 -63.01 -91.11 -58.80
N PRO A 402 -62.98 -90.31 -59.88
CA PRO A 402 -64.14 -90.10 -60.75
C PRO A 402 -64.64 -91.40 -61.40
N GLU A 403 -65.97 -91.56 -61.52
CA GLU A 403 -66.60 -92.73 -62.14
C GLU A 403 -66.17 -92.87 -63.62
N GLY A 404 -65.61 -94.02 -63.98
CA GLY A 404 -65.19 -94.34 -65.36
C GLY A 404 -63.73 -94.04 -65.71
N LEU A 405 -62.86 -93.78 -64.72
CA LEU A 405 -61.41 -93.62 -64.90
C LEU A 405 -60.65 -94.94 -64.63
N ASP A 406 -59.58 -95.21 -65.37
CA ASP A 406 -58.72 -96.38 -65.15
C ASP A 406 -57.85 -96.21 -63.89
N PRO A 407 -57.72 -97.24 -63.01
CA PRO A 407 -56.90 -97.15 -61.81
C PRO A 407 -55.43 -96.76 -62.06
N SER A 408 -54.83 -97.18 -63.19
CA SER A 408 -53.43 -96.82 -63.48
C SER A 408 -53.24 -95.32 -63.77
N VAL A 409 -54.26 -94.69 -64.37
CA VAL A 409 -54.32 -93.25 -64.61
C VAL A 409 -54.53 -92.48 -63.30
N TRP A 410 -55.33 -93.02 -62.39
CA TRP A 410 -55.52 -92.42 -61.05
C TRP A 410 -54.23 -92.44 -60.24
N ASP A 411 -53.46 -93.53 -60.26
CA ASP A 411 -52.17 -93.60 -59.58
C ASP A 411 -51.16 -92.61 -60.17
N HIS A 412 -51.10 -92.48 -61.51
CA HIS A 412 -50.27 -91.47 -62.17
C HIS A 412 -50.69 -90.02 -61.81
N PHE A 413 -52.00 -89.77 -61.71
CA PHE A 413 -52.55 -88.50 -61.23
C PHE A 413 -52.16 -88.19 -59.78
N CYS A 414 -52.28 -89.15 -58.87
CA CYS A 414 -51.89 -89.01 -57.47
C CYS A 414 -50.41 -88.70 -57.32
N VAL A 415 -49.53 -89.36 -58.07
CA VAL A 415 -48.08 -89.07 -58.11
C VAL A 415 -47.81 -87.66 -58.61
N THR A 416 -48.44 -87.24 -59.71
CA THR A 416 -48.27 -85.89 -60.29
C THR A 416 -48.79 -84.81 -59.34
N ARG A 417 -49.93 -85.06 -58.66
CA ARG A 417 -50.50 -84.19 -57.64
C ARG A 417 -49.58 -84.07 -56.41
N ARG A 418 -49.00 -85.17 -55.93
CA ARG A 418 -48.03 -85.15 -54.82
C ARG A 418 -46.78 -84.38 -55.21
N ALA A 419 -46.19 -84.62 -56.39
CA ALA A 419 -45.02 -83.88 -56.87
C ALA A 419 -45.26 -82.36 -56.92
N LYS A 420 -46.46 -81.94 -57.34
CA LYS A 420 -46.87 -80.52 -57.32
C LYS A 420 -46.97 -79.96 -55.89
N VAL A 421 -47.62 -80.69 -54.97
CA VAL A 421 -47.77 -80.26 -53.56
C VAL A 421 -46.41 -80.17 -52.86
N GLU A 422 -45.49 -81.10 -53.13
CA GLU A 422 -44.12 -81.07 -52.63
C GLU A 422 -43.36 -79.85 -53.14
N ASN A 423 -43.46 -79.52 -54.43
CA ASN A 423 -42.80 -78.35 -54.99
C ASN A 423 -43.37 -77.04 -54.42
N GLU A 424 -44.71 -76.93 -54.28
CA GLU A 424 -45.34 -75.78 -53.64
C GLU A 424 -44.89 -75.58 -52.18
N GLN A 425 -44.65 -76.67 -51.44
CA GLN A 425 -44.11 -76.58 -50.08
C GLN A 425 -42.64 -76.15 -50.08
N LYS A 426 -41.82 -76.66 -50.99
CA LYS A 426 -40.42 -76.20 -51.17
C LYS A 426 -40.36 -74.72 -51.50
N VAL A 427 -41.23 -74.25 -52.40
CA VAL A 427 -41.40 -72.82 -52.74
C VAL A 427 -41.78 -72.02 -51.50
N LYS A 428 -42.76 -72.46 -50.69
CA LYS A 428 -43.16 -71.75 -49.46
C LYS A 428 -42.03 -71.69 -48.42
N GLN A 429 -41.28 -72.77 -48.23
CA GLN A 429 -40.14 -72.81 -47.31
C GLN A 429 -39.02 -71.87 -47.78
N LYS A 430 -38.67 -71.91 -49.06
CA LYS A 430 -37.68 -70.99 -49.65
C LYS A 430 -38.17 -69.53 -49.60
N ALA A 431 -39.45 -69.25 -49.83
CA ALA A 431 -40.00 -67.90 -49.67
C ALA A 431 -39.84 -67.37 -48.23
N ALA A 432 -40.08 -68.21 -47.22
CA ALA A 432 -39.88 -67.84 -45.82
C ALA A 432 -38.40 -67.58 -45.51
N GLY A 433 -37.49 -68.44 -46.00
CA GLY A 433 -36.05 -68.24 -45.85
C GLY A 433 -35.54 -66.98 -46.55
N LEU A 434 -36.06 -66.67 -47.75
CA LEU A 434 -35.75 -65.43 -48.48
C LEU A 434 -36.18 -64.20 -47.66
N MET A 435 -37.36 -64.24 -47.04
CA MET A 435 -37.83 -63.17 -46.17
C MET A 435 -36.92 -62.98 -44.95
N GLU A 436 -36.48 -64.08 -44.31
CA GLU A 436 -35.51 -64.01 -43.20
C GLU A 436 -34.18 -63.38 -43.65
N MET A 437 -33.63 -63.78 -44.79
CA MET A 437 -32.40 -63.22 -45.34
C MET A 437 -32.54 -61.72 -45.69
N ILE A 438 -33.66 -61.31 -46.29
CA ILE A 438 -33.97 -59.89 -46.54
C ILE A 438 -34.01 -59.11 -45.23
N THR A 439 -34.64 -59.65 -44.18
CA THR A 439 -34.71 -58.95 -42.88
C THR A 439 -33.35 -58.87 -42.19
N PHE A 440 -32.49 -59.90 -42.32
CA PHE A 440 -31.13 -59.90 -41.81
C PHE A 440 -30.27 -58.83 -42.49
N LEU A 441 -30.30 -58.79 -43.83
CA LEU A 441 -29.56 -57.82 -44.63
C LEU A 441 -30.00 -56.38 -44.35
N ARG A 442 -31.32 -56.17 -44.19
CA ARG A 442 -31.86 -54.87 -43.77
C ARG A 442 -31.27 -54.42 -42.42
N ARG A 443 -31.29 -55.28 -41.40
CA ARG A 443 -30.72 -54.96 -40.07
C ARG A 443 -29.22 -54.63 -40.17
N ARG A 444 -28.46 -55.40 -40.93
CA ARG A 444 -27.02 -55.12 -41.13
C ARG A 444 -26.78 -53.80 -41.84
N THR A 445 -27.61 -53.47 -42.82
CA THR A 445 -27.54 -52.16 -43.51
C THR A 445 -27.87 -51.02 -42.56
N GLU A 446 -28.89 -51.15 -41.73
CA GLU A 446 -29.23 -50.16 -40.69
C GLU A 446 -28.09 -49.97 -39.67
N ASP A 447 -27.38 -51.05 -39.29
CA ASP A 447 -26.23 -50.95 -38.39
C ASP A 447 -25.00 -50.30 -39.06
N ASP A 448 -24.76 -50.53 -40.36
CA ASP A 448 -23.71 -49.84 -41.14
C ASP A 448 -24.01 -48.35 -41.31
N GLU A 449 -25.28 -47.99 -41.52
CA GLU A 449 -25.72 -46.59 -41.57
C GLU A 449 -25.52 -45.88 -40.23
N LYS A 450 -25.78 -46.53 -39.08
CA LYS A 450 -25.46 -45.97 -37.76
C LYS A 450 -23.97 -45.72 -37.60
N LEU A 451 -23.15 -46.68 -38.03
CA LEU A 451 -21.69 -46.56 -37.96
C LEU A 451 -21.17 -45.45 -38.88
N GLN A 452 -21.79 -45.26 -40.05
CA GLN A 452 -21.54 -44.12 -40.93
C GLN A 452 -21.86 -42.78 -40.24
N GLN A 453 -23.01 -42.68 -39.56
CA GLN A 453 -23.38 -41.48 -38.80
C GLN A 453 -22.40 -41.22 -37.64
N GLU A 454 -21.88 -42.26 -36.98
CA GLU A 454 -20.83 -42.12 -35.96
C GLU A 454 -19.54 -41.54 -36.57
N ILE A 455 -19.10 -42.04 -37.73
CA ILE A 455 -17.92 -41.52 -38.43
C ILE A 455 -18.10 -40.05 -38.82
N GLU A 456 -19.27 -39.68 -39.35
CA GLU A 456 -19.59 -38.30 -39.71
C GLU A 456 -19.57 -37.36 -38.49
N LYS A 457 -20.05 -37.82 -37.33
CA LYS A 457 -19.97 -37.05 -36.07
C LYS A 457 -18.52 -36.83 -35.65
N VAL A 458 -17.68 -37.87 -35.71
CA VAL A 458 -16.26 -37.77 -35.34
C VAL A 458 -15.51 -36.84 -36.30
N LEU A 459 -15.79 -36.91 -37.61
CA LEU A 459 -15.25 -35.99 -38.61
C LEU A 459 -15.64 -34.54 -38.31
N HIS A 460 -16.89 -34.30 -37.92
CA HIS A 460 -17.35 -32.98 -37.53
C HIS A 460 -16.64 -32.48 -36.25
N GLU A 461 -16.52 -33.31 -35.22
CA GLU A 461 -15.75 -32.98 -34.00
C GLU A 461 -14.28 -32.66 -34.32
N GLN A 462 -13.67 -33.40 -35.24
CA GLN A 462 -12.30 -33.14 -35.69
C GLN A 462 -12.16 -31.79 -36.39
N MET A 463 -13.12 -31.42 -37.25
CA MET A 463 -13.13 -30.12 -37.92
C MET A 463 -13.25 -28.98 -36.92
N VAL A 464 -14.15 -29.09 -35.94
CA VAL A 464 -14.30 -28.11 -34.85
C VAL A 464 -13.01 -27.98 -34.06
N LEU A 465 -12.37 -29.11 -33.69
CA LEU A 465 -11.11 -29.09 -32.97
C LEU A 465 -9.97 -28.44 -33.79
N GLN A 466 -9.95 -28.63 -35.10
CA GLN A 466 -8.99 -27.95 -35.98
C GLN A 466 -9.21 -26.44 -36.02
N GLU A 467 -10.46 -25.97 -36.07
CA GLU A 467 -10.78 -24.54 -35.98
C GLU A 467 -10.38 -23.96 -34.62
N GLU A 468 -10.66 -24.67 -33.53
CA GLU A 468 -10.24 -24.30 -32.18
C GLU A 468 -8.71 -24.21 -32.06
N LYS A 469 -7.98 -25.18 -32.63
CA LYS A 469 -6.52 -25.19 -32.68
C LYS A 469 -5.96 -23.98 -33.41
N VAL A 470 -6.49 -23.67 -34.60
CA VAL A 470 -6.06 -22.48 -35.37
C VAL A 470 -6.35 -21.20 -34.60
N ARG A 471 -7.55 -21.09 -34.03
CA ARG A 471 -7.94 -19.93 -33.20
C ARG A 471 -6.99 -19.75 -32.01
N PHE A 472 -6.64 -20.85 -31.34
CA PHE A 472 -5.70 -20.84 -30.22
C PHE A 472 -4.28 -20.42 -30.63
N GLN A 473 -3.79 -20.90 -31.79
CA GLN A 473 -2.47 -20.54 -32.30
C GLN A 473 -2.36 -19.06 -32.70
N LEU A 474 -3.45 -18.47 -33.19
CA LEU A 474 -3.51 -17.05 -33.55
C LEU A 474 -3.79 -16.14 -32.35
N ASN A 475 -4.54 -16.62 -31.35
CA ASN A 475 -4.90 -15.86 -30.15
C ASN A 475 -3.78 -15.91 -29.11
N LEU A 476 -2.78 -15.05 -29.27
CA LEU A 476 -1.63 -14.98 -28.38
C LEU A 476 -1.94 -14.16 -27.12
N THR A 477 -1.57 -14.72 -25.97
CA THR A 477 -1.56 -14.00 -24.69
C THR A 477 -0.37 -13.06 -24.64
N ILE A 478 -0.64 -11.75 -24.54
CA ILE A 478 0.39 -10.72 -24.43
C ILE A 478 0.39 -10.07 -23.05
N GLN A 479 1.57 -9.70 -22.58
CA GLN A 479 1.76 -8.95 -21.34
C GLN A 479 2.00 -7.47 -21.68
N VAL A 480 1.18 -6.61 -21.09
CA VAL A 480 1.29 -5.15 -21.23
C VAL A 480 1.48 -4.52 -19.85
N LEU A 481 2.46 -3.62 -19.75
CA LEU A 481 2.73 -2.89 -18.51
C LEU A 481 1.90 -1.61 -18.45
N LEU A 482 0.99 -1.55 -17.49
CA LEU A 482 0.10 -0.41 -17.26
C LEU A 482 0.35 0.16 -15.86
N LYS A 483 0.28 1.49 -15.74
CA LYS A 483 0.43 2.17 -14.45
C LYS A 483 -0.90 2.17 -13.69
N GLN A 484 -0.83 2.22 -12.37
CA GLN A 484 -2.00 2.44 -11.51
C GLN A 484 -2.71 3.74 -11.95
N GLY A 485 -4.03 3.66 -12.13
CA GLY A 485 -4.86 4.75 -12.69
C GLY A 485 -5.10 4.66 -14.21
N GLN A 486 -4.35 3.83 -14.95
CA GLN A 486 -4.71 3.47 -16.33
C GLN A 486 -5.62 2.24 -16.40
N VAL A 487 -5.60 1.41 -15.36
CA VAL A 487 -6.54 0.32 -15.15
C VAL A 487 -7.13 0.50 -13.78
N GLU A 488 -8.45 0.57 -13.71
CA GLU A 488 -9.21 0.57 -12.45
C GLU A 488 -9.83 -0.82 -12.25
N LEU A 489 -9.74 -1.31 -11.02
CA LEU A 489 -10.28 -2.60 -10.58
C LEU A 489 -11.22 -2.32 -9.41
N GLU A 490 -12.49 -2.71 -9.50
CA GLU A 490 -13.44 -2.51 -8.39
C GLU A 490 -13.07 -3.37 -7.18
N ASN A 491 -12.56 -4.59 -7.39
CA ASN A 491 -12.17 -5.52 -6.34
C ASN A 491 -10.70 -5.93 -6.47
N PHE A 492 -9.86 -5.47 -5.53
CA PHE A 492 -8.48 -5.96 -5.32
C PHE A 492 -8.43 -7.37 -4.68
N GLN A 493 -9.45 -8.20 -4.89
CA GLN A 493 -9.40 -9.58 -4.41
C GLN A 493 -8.37 -10.37 -5.20
N LEU A 494 -7.71 -11.31 -4.50
CA LEU A 494 -6.57 -12.10 -4.95
C LEU A 494 -6.92 -13.14 -6.04
N LEU A 495 -7.90 -12.86 -6.89
CA LEU A 495 -8.29 -13.70 -8.02
C LEU A 495 -7.60 -13.18 -9.28
N LEU A 496 -7.04 -14.12 -10.05
CA LEU A 496 -6.30 -13.85 -11.30
C LEU A 496 -7.21 -13.48 -12.49
N GLU A 497 -8.53 -13.60 -12.32
CA GLU A 497 -9.51 -13.19 -13.32
C GLU A 497 -9.97 -11.76 -12.99
N TYR A 498 -9.63 -10.81 -13.86
CA TYR A 498 -10.02 -9.41 -13.74
C TYR A 498 -11.09 -9.05 -14.79
N PRO A 499 -12.30 -9.65 -14.77
CA PRO A 499 -13.35 -9.34 -15.73
C PRO A 499 -13.83 -7.89 -15.63
N ASP A 500 -13.72 -7.30 -14.43
CA ASP A 500 -14.16 -5.94 -14.12
C ASP A 500 -13.06 -4.89 -14.37
N ALA A 501 -11.97 -5.26 -15.08
CA ALA A 501 -10.89 -4.34 -15.38
C ALA A 501 -11.31 -3.29 -16.42
N ILE A 502 -11.29 -2.02 -16.02
CA ILE A 502 -11.61 -0.90 -16.90
C ILE A 502 -10.31 -0.19 -17.30
N LEU A 503 -10.02 -0.19 -18.60
CA LEU A 503 -8.91 0.56 -19.16
C LEU A 503 -9.30 2.03 -19.39
N ILE A 504 -8.63 2.95 -18.69
CA ILE A 504 -8.83 4.39 -18.83
C ILE A 504 -7.85 4.94 -19.86
N ASN A 505 -8.38 5.63 -20.87
CA ASN A 505 -7.55 6.29 -21.87
C ASN A 505 -6.79 7.47 -21.23
N LYS A 506 -5.48 7.51 -21.45
CA LYS A 506 -4.57 8.56 -20.95
C LYS A 506 -5.02 9.98 -21.34
N SER A 507 -5.62 10.15 -22.52
CA SER A 507 -6.12 11.46 -22.99
C SER A 507 -7.11 12.08 -22.01
N ILE A 508 -8.07 11.28 -21.51
CA ILE A 508 -9.08 11.76 -20.55
C ILE A 508 -8.43 12.26 -19.26
N ILE A 509 -7.39 11.56 -18.78
CA ILE A 509 -6.65 11.93 -17.57
C ILE A 509 -5.81 13.19 -17.82
N GLU A 510 -5.16 13.29 -18.98
CA GLU A 510 -4.38 14.48 -19.36
C GLU A 510 -5.26 15.72 -19.50
N ASP A 511 -6.44 15.57 -20.10
CA ASP A 511 -7.44 16.63 -20.24
C ASP A 511 -7.92 17.11 -18.86
N LEU A 512 -8.30 16.19 -17.96
CA LEU A 512 -8.67 16.53 -16.57
C LEU A 512 -7.52 17.22 -15.82
N ASN A 513 -6.29 16.72 -15.95
CA ASN A 513 -5.12 17.33 -15.33
C ASN A 513 -4.82 18.74 -15.87
N SER A 514 -5.13 19.00 -17.15
CA SER A 514 -5.00 20.34 -17.73
C SER A 514 -6.03 21.30 -17.13
N VAL A 515 -7.28 20.85 -16.95
CA VAL A 515 -8.34 21.61 -16.31
C VAL A 515 -7.98 21.91 -14.85
N ILE A 516 -7.52 20.89 -14.11
CA ILE A 516 -7.10 21.03 -12.70
C ILE A 516 -5.95 22.03 -12.58
N ARG A 517 -4.93 21.96 -13.45
CA ARG A 517 -3.82 22.93 -13.47
C ARG A 517 -4.31 24.34 -13.73
N THR A 518 -5.22 24.51 -14.69
CA THR A 518 -5.78 25.82 -15.02
C THR A 518 -6.57 26.41 -13.85
N GLN A 519 -7.38 25.61 -13.16
CA GLN A 519 -8.10 26.04 -11.96
C GLN A 519 -7.16 26.32 -10.78
N GLY A 520 -6.11 25.51 -10.62
CA GLY A 520 -5.06 25.74 -9.62
C GLY A 520 -4.34 27.07 -9.84
N GLN A 521 -3.98 27.38 -11.09
CA GLN A 521 -3.38 28.67 -11.46
C GLN A 521 -4.32 29.84 -11.17
N LYS A 522 -5.62 29.74 -11.50
CA LYS A 522 -6.63 30.75 -11.16
C LYS A 522 -6.73 30.98 -9.65
N LYS A 523 -6.71 29.91 -8.85
CA LYS A 523 -6.71 30.02 -7.38
C LYS A 523 -5.46 30.72 -6.87
N VAL A 524 -4.28 30.35 -7.38
CA VAL A 524 -3.00 30.99 -6.99
C VAL A 524 -2.99 32.47 -7.37
N ALA A 525 -3.46 32.83 -8.56
CA ALA A 525 -3.60 34.23 -8.97
C ALA A 525 -4.51 35.02 -8.03
N SER A 526 -5.69 34.48 -7.70
CA SER A 526 -6.61 35.12 -6.75
C SER A 526 -6.03 35.25 -5.34
N MET A 527 -5.24 34.25 -4.88
CA MET A 527 -4.51 34.36 -3.61
C MET A 527 -3.42 35.43 -3.65
N MET A 528 -2.70 35.58 -4.77
CA MET A 528 -1.72 36.65 -4.95
C MET A 528 -2.38 38.02 -4.93
N GLU A 529 -3.47 38.20 -5.67
CA GLU A 529 -4.25 39.45 -5.66
C GLU A 529 -4.74 39.78 -4.24
N SER A 530 -5.25 38.79 -3.51
CA SER A 530 -5.65 38.98 -2.11
C SER A 530 -4.48 39.39 -1.23
N LYS A 531 -3.31 38.76 -1.37
CA LYS A 531 -2.09 39.13 -0.64
C LYS A 531 -1.67 40.57 -0.95
N ASP A 532 -1.69 40.97 -2.21
CA ASP A 532 -1.28 42.31 -2.64
C ASP A 532 -2.26 43.38 -2.15
N VAL A 533 -3.57 43.07 -2.14
CA VAL A 533 -4.59 43.93 -1.51
C VAL A 533 -4.30 44.11 -0.02
N HIS A 534 -4.04 43.03 0.74
CA HIS A 534 -3.71 43.14 2.16
C HIS A 534 -2.43 43.94 2.39
N LYS A 535 -1.39 43.72 1.56
CA LYS A 535 -0.16 44.51 1.62
C LYS A 535 -0.43 46.00 1.36
N GLY A 536 -1.29 46.31 0.38
CA GLY A 536 -1.74 47.67 0.10
C GLY A 536 -2.49 48.30 1.27
N ILE A 537 -3.39 47.55 1.91
CA ILE A 537 -4.12 48.01 3.11
C ILE A 537 -3.13 48.33 4.24
N PHE A 538 -2.19 47.44 4.54
CA PHE A 538 -1.17 47.70 5.58
C PHE A 538 -0.30 48.92 5.27
N GLN A 539 0.06 49.11 4.00
CA GLN A 539 0.82 50.29 3.56
C GLN A 539 0.02 51.58 3.79
N ILE A 540 -1.26 51.60 3.41
CA ILE A 540 -2.16 52.73 3.62
C ILE A 540 -2.37 53.00 5.12
N GLU A 541 -2.59 51.96 5.94
CA GLU A 541 -2.72 52.10 7.39
C GLU A 541 -1.46 52.69 8.03
N TRP A 542 -0.28 52.28 7.56
CA TRP A 542 0.99 52.84 8.02
C TRP A 542 1.14 54.32 7.61
N GLU A 543 0.80 54.66 6.36
CA GLU A 543 0.81 56.05 5.86
C GLU A 543 -0.17 56.93 6.63
N HIS A 544 -1.37 56.41 6.94
CA HIS A 544 -2.35 57.09 7.78
C HIS A 544 -1.79 57.40 9.17
N ARG A 545 -1.23 56.39 9.85
CA ARG A 545 -0.61 56.59 11.18
C ARG A 545 0.55 57.59 11.13
N LYS A 546 1.35 57.55 10.08
CA LYS A 546 2.42 58.52 9.88
C LYS A 546 1.86 59.94 9.77
N MET A 547 0.83 60.14 8.94
CA MET A 547 0.20 61.46 8.77
C MET A 547 -0.51 61.92 10.06
N GLU A 548 -1.12 61.03 10.83
CA GLU A 548 -1.68 61.34 12.15
C GLU A 548 -0.59 61.85 13.11
N MET A 549 0.56 61.19 13.18
CA MET A 549 1.69 61.65 14.01
C MET A 549 2.27 62.99 13.54
N GLU A 550 2.40 63.20 12.23
CA GLU A 550 2.84 64.48 11.68
C GLU A 550 1.84 65.61 11.98
N MET A 551 0.53 65.30 11.91
CA MET A 551 -0.52 66.24 12.28
C MET A 551 -0.46 66.58 13.79
N GLU A 552 -0.24 65.59 14.66
CA GLU A 552 -0.05 65.81 16.09
C GLU A 552 1.17 66.68 16.39
N ASP A 553 2.32 66.43 15.75
CA ASP A 553 3.54 67.23 15.91
C ASP A 553 3.34 68.69 15.42
N LEU A 554 2.67 68.87 14.28
CA LEU A 554 2.32 70.21 13.79
C LEU A 554 1.34 70.94 14.71
N ASN A 555 0.35 70.23 15.25
CA ASN A 555 -0.58 70.81 16.23
C ASN A 555 0.14 71.21 17.52
N GLN A 556 1.09 70.40 17.98
CA GLN A 556 1.91 70.72 19.15
C GLN A 556 2.77 71.96 18.89
N LYS A 557 3.44 72.04 17.74
CA LYS A 557 4.21 73.23 17.33
C LYS A 557 3.33 74.48 17.23
N ALA A 558 2.12 74.35 16.69
CA ALA A 558 1.17 75.46 16.63
C ALA A 558 0.74 75.90 18.04
N TRP A 559 0.50 74.95 18.94
CA TRP A 559 0.25 75.22 20.37
C TRP A 559 1.41 75.95 21.03
N ASP A 560 2.65 75.50 20.81
CA ASP A 560 3.84 76.13 21.36
C ASP A 560 4.02 77.57 20.85
N ILE A 561 3.73 77.83 19.57
CA ILE A 561 3.72 79.18 18.99
C ILE A 561 2.60 80.05 19.58
N GLN A 562 1.41 79.49 19.78
CA GLN A 562 0.30 80.22 20.42
C GLN A 562 0.59 80.53 21.89
N MET A 563 1.27 79.64 22.60
CA MET A 563 1.66 79.79 24.00
C MET A 563 2.96 80.60 24.20
N LEU A 564 3.67 80.93 23.12
CA LEU A 564 4.80 81.84 23.12
C LEU A 564 4.33 83.26 23.46
N PHE A 565 4.34 83.58 24.76
CA PHE A 565 4.08 84.91 25.27
C PHE A 565 5.19 85.88 24.83
N PHE A 566 4.89 86.75 23.86
CA PHE A 566 5.74 87.90 23.56
C PHE A 566 5.63 88.91 24.71
N SER A 567 6.72 89.11 25.46
CA SER A 567 6.77 90.17 26.47
C SER A 567 6.66 91.54 25.80
N ARG A 568 5.96 92.48 26.45
CA ARG A 568 5.77 93.86 25.97
C ARG A 568 7.08 94.55 25.58
N ASP A 569 8.19 94.17 26.21
CA ASP A 569 9.52 94.74 25.95
C ASP A 569 10.09 94.29 24.59
N ARG A 570 9.87 93.03 24.20
CA ARG A 570 10.28 92.53 22.87
C ARG A 570 9.45 93.14 21.74
N GLN A 571 8.19 93.45 22.01
CA GLN A 571 7.28 94.10 21.07
C GLN A 571 7.66 95.58 20.82
N LYS A 572 8.17 96.28 21.86
CA LYS A 572 8.68 97.66 21.74
C LYS A 572 10.02 97.73 21.01
N TYR A 573 10.90 96.77 21.23
CA TYR A 573 12.20 96.68 20.55
C TYR A 573 12.08 96.48 19.03
N LEU A 574 11.10 95.70 18.57
CA LEU A 574 10.91 95.40 17.14
C LEU A 574 10.23 96.54 16.35
N ASN A 575 9.50 97.44 17.02
CA ASN A 575 8.67 98.46 16.37
C ASN A 575 9.27 99.88 16.37
N GLU A 576 10.24 100.20 17.24
CA GLU A 576 10.82 101.54 17.33
C GLU A 576 12.29 101.60 16.91
N PRO A 577 12.66 102.45 15.93
CA PRO A 577 14.03 102.50 15.40
C PRO A 577 15.06 103.16 16.34
N ASN A 578 14.65 103.80 17.44
CA ASN A 578 15.53 104.52 18.37
C ASN A 578 15.26 104.15 19.84
N TYR A 579 15.17 102.84 20.11
CA TYR A 579 14.87 102.25 21.42
C TYR A 579 15.87 102.68 22.52
N GLU A 580 17.15 102.85 22.19
CA GLU A 580 18.20 103.19 23.17
C GLU A 580 18.02 104.58 23.79
N THR A 581 17.60 105.57 23.00
CA THR A 581 17.36 106.94 23.47
C THR A 581 16.18 107.04 24.43
N LEU A 582 15.13 106.26 24.18
CA LEU A 582 13.94 106.20 25.03
C LEU A 582 14.25 105.53 26.37
N ILE A 583 15.09 104.50 26.36
CA ILE A 583 15.62 103.87 27.58
C ILE A 583 16.47 104.85 28.39
N ALA A 584 17.32 105.67 27.77
CA ALA A 584 18.15 106.63 28.49
C ALA A 584 17.33 107.68 29.27
N ILE A 585 16.23 108.16 28.67
CA ILE A 585 15.29 109.08 29.33
C ILE A 585 14.53 108.38 30.46
N GLN A 586 14.11 107.14 30.24
CA GLN A 586 13.45 106.31 31.25
C GLN A 586 14.37 106.02 32.45
N ILE A 587 15.67 105.79 32.20
CA ILE A 587 16.69 105.57 33.22
C ILE A 587 16.85 106.83 34.10
N GLY A 588 16.94 108.02 33.50
CA GLY A 588 17.05 109.27 34.27
C GLY A 588 15.84 109.53 35.20
N ILE A 589 14.63 109.21 34.75
CA ILE A 589 13.41 109.31 35.57
C ILE A 589 13.40 108.23 36.67
N MET A 590 13.88 107.02 36.34
CA MET A 590 14.02 105.93 37.31
C MET A 590 15.05 106.25 38.39
N GLU A 591 16.17 106.89 38.08
CA GLU A 591 17.19 107.27 39.07
C GLU A 591 16.66 108.26 40.11
N GLN A 592 15.88 109.28 39.69
CA GLN A 592 15.19 110.17 40.62
C GLN A 592 14.15 109.43 41.48
N THR A 593 13.44 108.48 40.89
CA THR A 593 12.46 107.64 41.60
C THR A 593 13.15 106.70 42.60
N ILE A 594 14.31 106.16 42.25
CA ILE A 594 15.15 105.30 43.10
C ILE A 594 15.65 106.08 44.32
N ALA A 595 16.06 107.34 44.18
CA ALA A 595 16.48 108.15 45.33
C ALA A 595 15.34 108.40 46.34
N VAL A 596 14.11 108.55 45.86
CA VAL A 596 12.90 108.66 46.71
C VAL A 596 12.54 107.30 47.32
N LEU A 597 12.69 106.22 46.55
CA LEU A 597 12.48 104.85 46.99
C LEU A 597 13.52 104.40 48.02
N GLU A 598 14.77 104.85 47.95
CA GLU A 598 15.79 104.52 48.97
C GLU A 598 15.45 105.13 50.33
N LYS A 599 14.94 106.37 50.35
CA LYS A 599 14.47 107.01 51.59
C LYS A 599 13.28 106.28 52.19
N THR A 600 12.32 105.84 51.37
CA THR A 600 11.17 105.05 51.85
C THR A 600 11.57 103.61 52.20
N HIS A 601 12.51 103.02 51.48
CA HIS A 601 13.05 101.69 51.74
C HIS A 601 13.80 101.64 53.07
N LYS A 602 14.64 102.63 53.41
CA LYS A 602 15.25 102.72 54.74
C LYS A 602 14.20 102.71 55.86
N LYS A 603 13.12 103.47 55.69
CA LYS A 603 11.99 103.50 56.64
C LYS A 603 11.24 102.15 56.71
N ASN A 604 11.07 101.48 55.57
CA ASN A 604 10.46 100.15 55.49
C ASN A 604 11.35 99.05 56.06
N VAL A 605 12.67 99.12 55.88
CA VAL A 605 13.65 98.19 56.45
C VAL A 605 13.62 98.28 57.97
N GLU A 606 13.51 99.47 58.56
CA GLU A 606 13.31 99.62 60.01
C GLU A 606 12.01 98.96 60.49
N ASN A 607 10.93 99.07 59.72
CA ASN A 607 9.65 98.43 60.02
C ASN A 607 9.71 96.90 59.84
N CYS A 608 10.37 96.41 58.79
CA CYS A 608 10.60 95.00 58.53
C CYS A 608 11.50 94.38 59.61
N LYS A 609 12.52 95.08 60.12
CA LYS A 609 13.33 94.63 61.27
C LYS A 609 12.47 94.47 62.53
N LYS A 610 11.52 95.39 62.77
CA LYS A 610 10.54 95.26 63.88
C LYS A 610 9.59 94.09 63.65
N LEU A 611 9.15 93.84 62.42
CA LEU A 611 8.29 92.72 62.05
C LEU A 611 9.02 91.37 62.17
N LEU A 612 10.27 91.27 61.72
CA LEU A 612 11.14 90.11 61.89
C LEU A 612 11.34 89.75 63.37
N LYS A 613 11.51 90.74 64.25
CA LYS A 613 11.55 90.51 65.71
C LYS A 613 10.21 90.02 66.29
N LYS A 614 9.07 90.30 65.64
CA LYS A 614 7.76 89.76 66.03
C LYS A 614 7.56 88.34 65.47
N LEU A 615 7.88 88.13 64.20
CA LEU A 615 7.80 86.83 63.53
C LEU A 615 8.78 85.81 64.13
N GLY A 616 10.00 86.22 64.51
CA GLY A 616 10.94 85.34 65.21
C GLY A 616 10.41 84.88 66.58
N ARG A 617 9.69 85.75 67.30
CA ARG A 617 8.99 85.34 68.52
C ARG A 617 7.84 84.37 68.24
N TYR A 618 7.11 84.57 67.14
CA TYR A 618 6.04 83.67 66.72
C TYR A 618 6.58 82.32 66.23
N SER A 619 7.69 82.30 65.49
CA SER A 619 8.38 81.10 65.05
C SER A 619 8.84 80.29 66.25
N ASN A 620 9.54 80.90 67.21
CA ASN A 620 9.95 80.20 68.43
C ASN A 620 8.74 79.61 69.19
N GLN A 621 7.60 80.30 69.22
CA GLN A 621 6.36 79.76 69.79
C GLN A 621 5.84 78.54 69.02
N LYS A 622 5.91 78.57 67.69
CA LYS A 622 5.53 77.44 66.82
C LYS A 622 6.53 76.29 66.88
N ASP A 623 7.82 76.56 67.03
CA ASP A 623 8.87 75.55 67.19
C ASP A 623 8.70 74.81 68.51
N VAL A 624 8.39 75.54 69.60
CA VAL A 624 8.02 74.91 70.88
C VAL A 624 6.75 74.07 70.74
N ALA A 625 5.71 74.57 70.05
CA ALA A 625 4.50 73.79 69.82
C ALA A 625 4.73 72.54 68.95
N ASN A 626 5.55 72.66 67.90
CA ASN A 626 5.93 71.54 67.03
C ASN A 626 6.79 70.51 67.78
N TYR A 627 7.66 70.97 68.67
CA TYR A 627 8.43 70.08 69.54
C TYR A 627 7.49 69.30 70.47
N THR A 628 6.52 69.95 71.11
CA THR A 628 5.49 69.29 71.92
C THR A 628 4.68 68.29 71.09
N LEU A 629 4.25 68.66 69.88
CA LEU A 629 3.55 67.76 68.96
C LEU A 629 4.41 66.57 68.53
N SER A 630 5.72 66.77 68.34
CA SER A 630 6.66 65.70 67.99
C SER A 630 6.92 64.75 69.15
N CYS A 631 6.86 65.24 70.40
CA CYS A 631 6.86 64.39 71.59
C CYS A 631 5.56 63.56 71.65
N ASN A 632 4.40 64.20 71.50
CA ASN A 632 3.11 63.51 71.50
C ASN A 632 3.00 62.47 70.37
N LEU A 633 3.47 62.79 69.16
CA LEU A 633 3.48 61.87 68.03
C LEU A 633 4.33 60.63 68.33
N ARG A 634 5.43 60.80 69.06
CA ARG A 634 6.30 59.70 69.47
C ARG A 634 5.63 58.81 70.50
N GLU A 635 4.93 59.39 71.47
CA GLU A 635 4.13 58.65 72.44
C GLU A 635 3.00 57.86 71.75
N GLU A 636 2.28 58.47 70.82
CA GLU A 636 1.23 57.79 70.04
C GLU A 636 1.81 56.69 69.14
N LEU A 637 2.99 56.89 68.54
CA LEU A 637 3.67 55.85 67.76
C LEU A 637 4.04 54.64 68.62
N VAL A 638 4.52 54.88 69.84
CA VAL A 638 4.78 53.80 70.81
C VAL A 638 3.47 53.07 71.15
N ALA A 639 2.40 53.80 71.46
CA ALA A 639 1.09 53.20 71.74
C ALA A 639 0.51 52.40 70.56
N VAL A 640 0.73 52.85 69.32
CA VAL A 640 0.33 52.14 68.11
C VAL A 640 1.19 50.90 67.88
N SER A 641 2.50 50.97 68.11
CA SER A 641 3.37 49.79 68.03
C SER A 641 2.99 48.73 69.08
N GLU A 642 2.72 49.13 70.33
CA GLU A 642 2.26 48.23 71.38
C GLU A 642 0.93 47.57 71.01
N ARG A 643 -0.04 48.33 70.48
CA ARG A 643 -1.31 47.78 69.99
C ARG A 643 -1.14 46.86 68.77
N LYS A 644 -0.19 47.17 67.88
CA LYS A 644 0.14 46.33 66.73
C LYS A 644 0.76 45.01 67.17
N ASP A 645 1.63 45.03 68.17
CA ASP A 645 2.24 43.84 68.73
C ASP A 645 1.22 42.99 69.50
N ILE A 646 0.27 43.62 70.21
CA ILE A 646 -0.90 42.93 70.78
C ILE A 646 -1.78 42.30 69.69
N CYS A 647 -2.05 42.99 68.58
CA CYS A 647 -2.82 42.44 67.45
C CYS A 647 -2.10 41.30 66.72
N ASN A 648 -0.77 41.33 66.69
CA ASN A 648 0.04 40.27 66.08
C ASN A 648 0.17 39.04 67.02
N ALA A 649 0.17 39.25 68.34
CA ALA A 649 0.17 38.18 69.34
C ALA A 649 -1.20 37.46 69.44
N ILE A 650 -2.30 38.16 69.16
CA ILE A 650 -3.66 37.60 69.07
C ILE A 650 -3.96 37.27 67.60
N GLY A 651 -3.48 36.12 67.12
CA GLY A 651 -3.52 35.69 65.71
C GLY A 651 -4.86 35.95 65.00
N SER A 652 -4.88 36.95 64.12
CA SER A 652 -6.09 37.57 63.56
C SER A 652 -6.21 37.44 62.04
N LYS A 653 -5.93 36.25 61.50
CA LYS A 653 -6.45 35.87 60.16
C LYS A 653 -7.92 35.42 60.19
N LEU A 654 -8.55 35.27 61.37
CA LEU A 654 -9.90 34.72 61.50
C LEU A 654 -11.02 35.73 61.86
N THR A 655 -10.72 37.00 62.11
CA THR A 655 -11.72 38.01 62.50
C THR A 655 -12.13 38.96 61.36
N CYS A 656 -11.22 39.37 60.47
CA CYS A 656 -11.56 40.28 59.38
C CYS A 656 -12.42 39.63 58.28
N GLU A 657 -12.19 38.35 57.95
CA GLU A 657 -13.00 37.62 56.95
C GLU A 657 -14.43 37.36 57.42
N LYS A 658 -14.65 37.11 58.73
CA LYS A 658 -15.99 36.95 59.29
C LYS A 658 -16.80 38.24 59.21
N ILE A 659 -16.18 39.37 59.56
CA ILE A 659 -16.83 40.69 59.49
C ILE A 659 -17.14 41.09 58.04
N ALA A 660 -16.26 40.72 57.09
CA ALA A 660 -16.50 40.97 55.67
C ALA A 660 -17.68 40.14 55.11
N LYS A 661 -17.80 38.86 55.52
CA LYS A 661 -18.93 38.01 55.13
C LYS A 661 -20.26 38.49 55.71
N GLU A 662 -20.33 38.84 56.99
CA GLU A 662 -21.56 39.37 57.61
C GLU A 662 -22.00 40.71 56.96
N ARG A 663 -21.06 41.58 56.58
CA ARG A 663 -21.40 42.82 55.86
C ARG A 663 -21.96 42.54 54.47
N TYR A 664 -21.40 41.56 53.76
CA TYR A 664 -21.88 41.18 52.43
C TYR A 664 -23.31 40.60 52.50
N GLU A 665 -23.57 39.72 53.47
CA GLU A 665 -24.91 39.14 53.67
C GLU A 665 -25.94 40.20 54.06
N ASN A 666 -25.61 41.13 54.95
CA ASN A 666 -26.48 42.25 55.32
C ASN A 666 -26.78 43.18 54.14
N MET A 667 -25.79 43.44 53.27
CA MET A 667 -25.98 44.25 52.06
C MET A 667 -26.95 43.58 51.08
N MET A 668 -26.84 42.27 50.89
CA MET A 668 -27.74 41.49 50.03
C MET A 668 -29.18 41.47 50.58
N GLN A 669 -29.35 41.33 51.90
CA GLN A 669 -30.66 41.42 52.55
C GLN A 669 -31.27 42.82 52.37
N HIS A 670 -30.48 43.88 52.55
CA HIS A 670 -30.94 45.25 52.34
C HIS A 670 -31.39 45.51 50.90
N GLN A 671 -30.64 45.02 49.90
CA GLN A 671 -31.04 45.11 48.50
C GLN A 671 -32.37 44.40 48.22
N LYS A 672 -32.58 43.22 48.82
CA LYS A 672 -33.80 42.43 48.66
C LYS A 672 -35.02 43.16 49.25
N LEU A 673 -34.87 43.73 50.45
CA LEU A 673 -35.90 44.56 51.08
C LEU A 673 -36.19 45.84 50.28
N THR A 674 -35.16 46.46 49.71
CA THR A 674 -35.32 47.66 48.89
C THR A 674 -36.09 47.38 47.59
N LYS A 675 -35.87 46.21 46.97
CA LYS A 675 -36.66 45.75 45.81
C LYS A 675 -38.12 45.51 46.18
N ILE A 676 -38.39 44.87 47.32
CA ILE A 676 -39.77 44.65 47.80
C ILE A 676 -40.46 45.98 48.09
N ALA A 677 -39.78 46.93 48.75
CA ALA A 677 -40.32 48.26 49.01
C ALA A 677 -40.64 49.03 47.71
N LYS A 678 -39.81 48.92 46.67
CA LYS A 678 -40.10 49.50 45.35
C LYS A 678 -41.32 48.87 44.67
N GLN A 679 -41.44 47.55 44.70
CA GLN A 679 -42.62 46.86 44.14
C GLN A 679 -43.90 47.21 44.90
N GLN A 680 -43.84 47.33 46.24
CA GLN A 680 -44.96 47.79 47.05
C GLN A 680 -45.31 49.25 46.75
N ALA A 681 -44.33 50.12 46.53
CA ALA A 681 -44.56 51.51 46.14
C ALA A 681 -45.22 51.62 44.75
N GLU A 682 -44.82 50.81 43.78
CA GLU A 682 -45.49 50.73 42.48
C GLU A 682 -46.93 50.25 42.61
N GLN A 683 -47.20 49.21 43.42
CA GLN A 683 -48.56 48.75 43.68
C GLN A 683 -49.41 49.81 44.39
N ILE A 684 -48.86 50.53 45.36
CA ILE A 684 -49.53 51.64 46.04
C ILE A 684 -49.83 52.76 45.04
N SER A 685 -48.90 53.08 44.13
CA SER A 685 -49.10 54.11 43.12
C SER A 685 -50.19 53.73 42.12
N ILE A 686 -50.25 52.46 41.70
CA ILE A 686 -51.33 51.92 40.87
C ILE A 686 -52.67 52.00 41.63
N LEU A 687 -52.71 51.57 42.89
CA LEU A 687 -53.93 51.64 43.71
C LEU A 687 -54.37 53.09 43.99
N GLN A 688 -53.43 54.03 44.17
CA GLN A 688 -53.73 55.45 44.31
C GLN A 688 -54.29 56.04 43.01
N ALA A 689 -53.72 55.70 41.86
CA ALA A 689 -54.27 56.09 40.56
C ALA A 689 -55.67 55.49 40.34
N GLU A 690 -55.92 54.26 40.79
CA GLU A 690 -57.24 53.63 40.74
C GLU A 690 -58.23 54.34 41.69
N VAL A 691 -57.80 54.73 42.88
CA VAL A 691 -58.59 55.53 43.84
C VAL A 691 -58.88 56.93 43.30
N GLU A 692 -57.91 57.59 42.68
CA GLU A 692 -58.11 58.88 42.01
C GLU A 692 -59.07 58.74 40.83
N ARG A 693 -58.94 57.68 40.01
CA ARG A 693 -59.88 57.37 38.93
C ARG A 693 -61.30 57.14 39.47
N LEU A 694 -61.44 56.46 40.60
CA LEU A 694 -62.73 56.26 41.27
C LEU A 694 -63.26 57.55 41.91
N ARG A 695 -62.39 58.41 42.47
CA ARG A 695 -62.78 59.74 42.99
C ARG A 695 -63.24 60.69 41.88
N MET A 696 -62.57 60.67 40.72
CA MET A 696 -62.96 61.43 39.52
C MET A 696 -64.28 60.96 38.90
N LYS A 697 -64.74 59.74 39.21
CA LYS A 697 -66.08 59.25 38.84
C LYS A 697 -67.18 59.72 39.79
N THR A 698 -66.85 60.11 41.02
CA THR A 698 -67.84 60.40 42.08
C THR A 698 -67.89 61.89 42.45
N PHE A 699 -66.87 62.70 42.12
CA PHE A 699 -66.88 64.17 42.27
C PHE A 699 -66.06 64.87 41.16
N PRO A 700 -66.57 65.94 40.50
CA PRO A 700 -65.79 66.72 39.53
C PRO A 700 -64.86 67.69 40.27
N ALA A 701 -63.54 67.60 40.04
CA ALA A 701 -62.54 68.47 40.65
C ALA A 701 -61.67 69.20 39.60
N LEU A 702 -61.61 70.52 39.80
CA LEU A 702 -61.02 71.55 38.96
C LEU A 702 -59.49 71.46 38.92
N VAL A 703 -58.94 71.38 37.71
CA VAL A 703 -57.50 71.52 37.42
C VAL A 703 -57.18 73.01 37.32
N GLN A 704 -56.33 73.52 38.20
CA GLN A 704 -55.59 74.77 37.96
C GLN A 704 -54.26 74.41 37.28
N ILE A 705 -53.95 75.20 36.24
CA ILE A 705 -52.68 75.21 35.48
C ILE A 705 -51.49 75.44 36.40
#